data_AF-A0A1X0NI18-F1
#
_entry.id   AF-A0A1X0NI18-F1
#
_cell.length_a   1.000
_cell.length_b   1.000
_cell.length_c   1.000
_cell.angle_alpha   90.00
_cell.angle_beta   90.00
_cell.angle_gamma   90.00
#
_symmetry.space_group_name_H-M   'P 1'
#
loop_
_entity.id
_entity.type
_entity.pdbx_description
1 polymer ?
#
loop_
_entity_poly.entity_id
_entity_poly.type
_entity_poly.pdbx_seq_one_letter_code
_entity_poly.pdbx_strand_id
1 'polypeptide(L)'
;MSDRDTQSCSTNSLQPLRKLLFDQSMHSGVKIYPPNRHRLSRGSNTFMHTLLLLLLVTVIAMFVTPPWFPVAHALRFELVGDTINNNTVFAYGVDSVLLDGVSIGNSASVVFDIAAMLPGAVRIELRDCVCDGGSQIYVLGYNEDPASNRSLEVSVDRLSGRFCSLVLAHNLPPQTNVTIRDSTIVTTGPVSYAPVNGLTDAIAAPLVLYATALSQSQLRVENSVLRTSAAGGMALYVGGNVYLLSSAVVLDGVSLEASGGDGAYAMYVSPASVLSLQSLSVFSVTNTSVVSSGSGIVLGDSLTMSRSVFRLVRLNANIANPLLHAGGGTIGVDAWLDIYGVRVSAVAGAGESSSSLVASLSSVTLDGGVVSIVHSIASGATFATAPTVTSGIISVQCNRLGTKVLEDTNDYTAAGMLSVNVAPCFSCVENQRCFTALTSSFLPNNCTCSCSSGSFGRSCLPFDVPFAKLNSRPCITGITITESATLGFEDPSLCFNNVTLSGPITVIVDLRQMNTYVDSVYVTLSKCLLTGGAQLIINGLNSIEEWMPPLKVDMKEDTSNEATIVFQSQMPRKSRIILDKSELYATTDGSLYVPTTTGEEDKKYGPVLVLNNLWLFESQLVITETRFTCVGEMCSSILVEHNLNLQERTSFFLYGCLIYAQNHGMYFLASDLYVLSSSVLSLQLNKWYSYGVGALKSQQIVLRDRGVLHLYWNFFFVGYSIFTASNITIEKESLLSLRRCGCNTMLLFHVDDVKGNINVLDNSVWSLHRLTLAEGWYMANTVWATNDLYPVVSADSKVYGGNFWHLGTIMNDYSFVKVNTPVTVFPTFDCAKELYCYLPFTKSVTGSCVCVCTAGGYGPYCLPAPLDGIVFKPSFMTPKETVYCIRRQTLGNILMAETHVGFCFIDVNFNAPVAFVPASPVKPNYNITFLRCNFMGLRIMEGNTNYLITIDASVFQVPSTESAALTLKGAFKDGSTIIIKNNTITSLANSGILFDTNSIGTNSIVLLLNNKIVAVQNAILFNSNYTVDGSSFVVQNSTLKTSSMIDETYAALKTLQLSVVNGGYFDFSGNTLDTVSGVMLSDALQVSKNGLFRVAGCSFLGTSGYAKSSLLFLSVSAALADGSQWRMERNNVNAGYIIYNTGSSIVLTGGGTTAVISSNTQAK
;
A
#
# COMPACT_ATOMS: atom_id res chain seq x y z
N MET A 1 -7.59 41.31 45.52
CA MET A 1 -8.64 42.33 45.68
C MET A 1 -9.91 41.59 46.08
N SER A 2 -10.22 41.56 47.39
CA SER A 2 -11.32 40.81 48.06
C SER A 2 -11.32 39.29 47.83
N ASP A 3 -10.71 38.43 48.66
CA ASP A 3 -10.97 38.11 50.10
C ASP A 3 -12.24 37.27 50.34
N ARG A 4 -12.07 35.99 50.76
CA ARG A 4 -12.27 35.53 52.15
C ARG A 4 -12.09 34.01 52.35
N ASP A 5 -10.96 33.65 52.94
CA ASP A 5 -10.84 32.95 54.24
C ASP A 5 -11.60 31.65 54.63
N THR A 6 -10.76 30.64 54.90
CA THR A 6 -10.63 29.85 56.16
C THR A 6 -11.36 28.52 56.42
N GLN A 7 -10.51 27.48 56.53
CA GLN A 7 -10.34 26.53 57.66
C GLN A 7 -11.32 25.36 57.94
N SER A 8 -10.83 24.17 57.53
CA SER A 8 -10.42 23.04 58.40
C SER A 8 -11.41 22.22 59.24
N CYS A 9 -11.25 20.88 59.13
CA CYS A 9 -11.43 19.86 60.18
C CYS A 9 -12.85 19.60 60.74
N SER A 10 -13.19 18.42 61.29
CA SER A 10 -12.67 17.04 61.12
C SER A 10 -13.60 16.06 61.88
N THR A 11 -13.68 14.80 61.41
CA THR A 11 -13.94 13.56 62.21
C THR A 11 -15.25 13.36 63.00
N ASN A 12 -15.77 12.11 62.91
CA ASN A 12 -16.53 11.36 63.93
C ASN A 12 -18.00 11.80 64.23
N SER A 13 -18.97 10.91 64.48
CA SER A 13 -19.00 9.43 64.58
C SER A 13 -20.45 8.86 64.62
N LEU A 14 -20.56 7.52 64.69
CA LEU A 14 -21.66 6.70 65.25
C LEU A 14 -22.87 6.28 64.38
N GLN A 15 -23.08 4.95 64.40
CA GLN A 15 -24.28 4.12 64.09
C GLN A 15 -25.52 4.51 64.94
N PRO A 16 -26.77 3.98 64.77
CA PRO A 16 -27.13 2.65 64.23
C PRO A 16 -28.50 2.44 63.49
N LEU A 17 -28.70 1.20 63.02
CA LEU A 17 -29.96 0.43 62.81
C LEU A 17 -31.34 1.14 62.62
N ARG A 18 -32.05 0.83 61.51
CA ARG A 18 -33.28 -0.02 61.53
C ARG A 18 -33.85 -0.38 60.14
N LYS A 19 -34.55 -1.53 60.08
CA LYS A 19 -35.43 -2.00 58.98
C LYS A 19 -36.76 -1.23 58.94
N LEU A 20 -37.41 -1.14 57.77
CA LEU A 20 -38.74 -1.74 57.46
C LEU A 20 -39.36 -1.21 56.13
N LEU A 21 -39.66 -2.15 55.21
CA LEU A 21 -40.87 -2.32 54.36
C LEU A 21 -41.59 -1.09 53.73
N PHE A 22 -41.81 -1.13 52.41
CA PHE A 22 -43.02 -1.75 51.81
C PHE A 22 -42.93 -1.94 50.26
N ASP A 23 -43.80 -2.81 49.73
CA ASP A 23 -43.89 -3.24 48.32
C ASP A 23 -44.35 -2.17 47.32
N GLN A 24 -44.01 -2.39 46.03
CA GLN A 24 -45.02 -2.40 44.96
C GLN A 24 -44.60 -3.26 43.76
N SER A 25 -45.56 -4.00 43.19
CA SER A 25 -45.39 -4.89 42.04
C SER A 25 -46.49 -4.63 41.00
N MET A 26 -46.22 -4.86 39.70
CA MET A 26 -47.27 -5.13 38.70
C MET A 26 -46.76 -5.94 37.47
N HIS A 27 -47.69 -6.39 36.63
CA HIS A 27 -47.66 -7.70 35.94
C HIS A 27 -47.86 -7.67 34.42
N SER A 28 -47.34 -8.71 33.76
CA SER A 28 -48.12 -9.79 33.10
C SER A 28 -47.40 -11.14 33.43
N GLY A 29 -47.75 -12.36 33.02
CA GLY A 29 -48.93 -13.03 32.40
C GLY A 29 -48.48 -14.49 32.10
N VAL A 30 -49.24 -15.59 32.19
CA VAL A 30 -50.68 -15.93 32.36
C VAL A 30 -50.82 -17.04 33.45
N LYS A 31 -52.04 -17.26 33.96
CA LYS A 31 -52.39 -18.07 35.16
C LYS A 31 -52.61 -19.58 34.89
N ILE A 32 -52.60 -20.39 35.97
CA ILE A 32 -53.73 -21.24 36.43
C ILE A 32 -53.54 -21.53 37.95
N TYR A 33 -54.64 -21.59 38.72
CA TYR A 33 -54.66 -21.82 40.19
C TYR A 33 -54.92 -23.32 40.52
N PRO A 34 -54.51 -23.78 41.72
CA PRO A 34 -55.52 -23.99 42.78
C PRO A 34 -55.09 -23.45 44.17
N PRO A 35 -56.02 -23.32 45.15
CA PRO A 35 -55.77 -22.59 46.39
C PRO A 35 -55.50 -23.48 47.63
N ASN A 36 -54.71 -22.95 48.58
CA ASN A 36 -54.91 -22.94 50.06
C ASN A 36 -55.48 -24.19 50.78
N ARG A 37 -54.99 -24.62 51.97
CA ARG A 37 -54.48 -23.82 53.10
C ARG A 37 -53.89 -24.70 54.23
N HIS A 38 -53.05 -24.09 55.07
CA HIS A 38 -52.80 -24.35 56.51
C HIS A 38 -52.00 -25.56 57.05
N ARG A 39 -50.82 -25.19 57.60
CA ARG A 39 -50.32 -25.40 59.00
C ARG A 39 -50.21 -26.82 59.59
N LEU A 40 -48.95 -27.22 59.78
CA LEU A 40 -48.27 -27.43 61.08
C LEU A 40 -49.07 -28.08 62.23
N SER A 41 -48.63 -29.25 62.72
CA SER A 41 -47.92 -29.37 64.02
C SER A 41 -47.57 -30.82 64.42
N ARG A 42 -46.30 -31.02 64.84
CA ARG A 42 -45.73 -31.98 65.82
C ARG A 42 -46.50 -33.28 66.20
N GLY A 43 -45.79 -34.41 66.16
CA GLY A 43 -46.18 -35.64 66.87
C GLY A 43 -45.11 -36.75 66.83
N SER A 44 -44.54 -37.07 67.97
CA SER A 44 -43.40 -37.99 68.24
C SER A 44 -43.49 -39.46 67.79
N ASN A 45 -42.34 -39.98 67.35
CA ASN A 45 -41.72 -41.29 67.68
C ASN A 45 -42.28 -42.66 67.22
N THR A 46 -41.29 -43.53 66.97
CA THR A 46 -41.31 -45.00 67.09
C THR A 46 -42.20 -45.82 66.15
N PHE A 47 -41.81 -45.88 64.86
CA PHE A 47 -42.06 -47.05 63.99
C PHE A 47 -40.88 -47.42 63.06
N MET A 48 -39.67 -46.90 63.34
CA MET A 48 -38.48 -46.96 62.45
C MET A 48 -37.33 -47.81 63.03
N HIS A 49 -37.63 -48.92 63.71
CA HIS A 49 -36.61 -49.87 64.18
C HIS A 49 -36.61 -51.22 63.46
N THR A 50 -37.69 -51.56 62.73
CA THR A 50 -37.73 -52.76 61.88
C THR A 50 -37.22 -52.50 60.45
N LEU A 51 -37.27 -51.26 59.96
CA LEU A 51 -36.72 -50.90 58.64
C LEU A 51 -35.18 -50.83 58.63
N LEU A 52 -34.57 -50.45 59.76
CA LEU A 52 -33.13 -50.20 59.86
C LEU A 52 -32.29 -51.49 59.75
N LEU A 53 -32.76 -52.62 60.28
CA LEU A 53 -32.05 -53.91 60.17
C LEU A 53 -32.08 -54.47 58.74
N LEU A 54 -33.19 -54.29 58.00
CA LEU A 54 -33.28 -54.70 56.59
C LEU A 54 -32.36 -53.86 55.68
N LEU A 55 -32.18 -52.58 56.00
CA LEU A 55 -31.24 -51.68 55.31
C LEU A 55 -29.77 -52.02 55.60
N LEU A 56 -29.44 -52.50 56.80
CA LEU A 56 -28.06 -52.87 57.12
C LEU A 56 -27.58 -54.12 56.36
N VAL A 57 -28.47 -55.09 56.17
CA VAL A 57 -28.16 -56.35 55.45
C VAL A 57 -27.98 -56.12 53.95
N THR A 58 -28.72 -55.19 53.33
CA THR A 58 -28.52 -54.83 51.92
C THR A 58 -27.24 -54.03 51.68
N VAL A 59 -26.85 -53.15 52.61
CA VAL A 59 -25.59 -52.38 52.51
C VAL A 59 -24.36 -53.28 52.62
N ILE A 60 -24.35 -54.28 53.51
CA ILE A 60 -23.20 -55.19 53.67
C ILE A 60 -23.05 -56.12 52.45
N ALA A 61 -24.14 -56.49 51.78
CA ALA A 61 -24.09 -57.30 50.55
C ALA A 61 -23.49 -56.56 49.33
N MET A 62 -23.40 -55.22 49.35
CA MET A 62 -22.82 -54.43 48.25
C MET A 62 -21.28 -54.35 48.26
N PHE A 63 -20.59 -54.79 49.33
CA PHE A 63 -19.15 -54.60 49.50
C PHE A 63 -18.26 -55.82 49.19
N VAL A 64 -18.80 -56.92 48.64
CA VAL A 64 -18.05 -58.19 48.43
C VAL A 64 -18.07 -58.70 46.98
N THR A 65 -18.38 -57.86 46.00
CA THR A 65 -18.09 -58.11 44.59
C THR A 65 -17.50 -56.85 43.94
N PRO A 66 -16.40 -56.94 43.18
CA PRO A 66 -15.93 -55.80 42.40
C PRO A 66 -16.93 -55.57 41.26
N PRO A 67 -17.59 -54.40 41.17
CA PRO A 67 -18.34 -54.08 39.96
C PRO A 67 -17.32 -53.85 38.84
N TRP A 68 -17.21 -54.85 37.95
CA TRP A 68 -16.67 -54.64 36.61
C TRP A 68 -17.61 -53.67 35.89
N PHE A 69 -17.38 -52.37 36.06
CA PHE A 69 -17.99 -51.39 35.18
C PHE A 69 -17.42 -51.60 33.77
N PRO A 70 -18.28 -51.71 32.74
CA PRO A 70 -17.81 -51.78 31.37
C PRO A 70 -17.05 -50.49 31.04
N VAL A 71 -16.03 -50.63 30.18
CA VAL A 71 -15.14 -49.56 29.68
C VAL A 71 -15.90 -48.23 29.55
N ALA A 72 -15.62 -47.30 30.47
CA ALA A 72 -16.25 -45.98 30.46
C ALA A 72 -15.95 -45.33 29.10
N HIS A 73 -17.00 -45.10 28.31
CA HIS A 73 -16.86 -44.43 27.03
C HIS A 73 -16.46 -42.99 27.33
N ALA A 74 -15.31 -42.58 26.80
CA ALA A 74 -14.80 -41.25 27.05
C ALA A 74 -15.72 -40.22 26.38
N LEU A 75 -16.24 -39.27 27.17
CA LEU A 75 -17.17 -38.27 26.68
C LEU A 75 -16.40 -37.03 26.21
N ARG A 76 -16.37 -36.85 24.89
CA ARG A 76 -16.07 -35.55 24.28
C ARG A 76 -17.23 -34.60 24.54
N PHE A 77 -16.93 -33.43 25.10
CA PHE A 77 -17.85 -32.31 25.22
C PHE A 77 -17.52 -31.27 24.13
N GLU A 78 -18.54 -30.76 23.45
CA GLU A 78 -18.40 -29.76 22.38
C GLU A 78 -19.53 -28.73 22.52
N LEU A 79 -19.17 -27.45 22.54
CA LEU A 79 -20.11 -26.33 22.63
C LEU A 79 -19.73 -25.27 21.60
N VAL A 80 -20.67 -24.94 20.71
CA VAL A 80 -20.43 -24.05 19.57
C VAL A 80 -21.42 -22.88 19.57
N GLY A 81 -20.92 -21.65 19.62
CA GLY A 81 -21.70 -20.41 19.47
C GLY A 81 -22.66 -20.05 20.62
N ASP A 82 -22.56 -20.71 21.77
CA ASP A 82 -23.45 -20.52 22.93
C ASP A 82 -22.84 -19.60 24.02
N THR A 83 -23.55 -19.41 25.13
CA THR A 83 -23.15 -18.51 26.23
C THR A 83 -23.03 -19.23 27.58
N ILE A 84 -21.92 -18.99 28.29
CA ILE A 84 -21.70 -19.47 29.66
C ILE A 84 -21.82 -18.30 30.62
N ASN A 85 -22.91 -18.27 31.38
CA ASN A 85 -23.25 -17.19 32.33
C ASN A 85 -23.28 -17.65 33.80
N ASN A 86 -23.00 -18.93 34.07
CA ASN A 86 -22.93 -19.54 35.40
C ASN A 86 -21.62 -20.29 35.56
N ASN A 87 -21.16 -20.45 36.80
CA ASN A 87 -19.98 -21.25 37.12
C ASN A 87 -20.16 -22.69 36.59
N THR A 88 -19.19 -23.14 35.80
CA THR A 88 -19.22 -24.40 35.04
C THR A 88 -17.95 -25.18 35.32
N VAL A 89 -18.07 -26.47 35.65
CA VAL A 89 -16.93 -27.33 35.99
C VAL A 89 -16.92 -28.56 35.09
N PHE A 90 -15.85 -28.72 34.31
CA PHE A 90 -15.54 -29.91 33.53
C PHE A 90 -14.66 -30.84 34.37
N ALA A 91 -15.16 -32.04 34.65
CA ALA A 91 -14.59 -32.99 35.61
C ALA A 91 -14.91 -34.45 35.19
N TYR A 92 -15.28 -35.30 36.15
CA TYR A 92 -15.54 -36.74 35.98
C TYR A 92 -16.30 -37.11 34.70
N GLY A 93 -15.74 -38.05 33.94
CA GLY A 93 -16.34 -38.61 32.72
C GLY A 93 -15.92 -37.94 31.42
N VAL A 94 -15.29 -36.77 31.47
CA VAL A 94 -14.82 -36.03 30.29
C VAL A 94 -13.34 -36.32 30.03
N ASP A 95 -12.98 -36.57 28.76
CA ASP A 95 -11.59 -36.65 28.27
C ASP A 95 -11.20 -35.46 27.38
N SER A 96 -12.17 -34.86 26.71
CA SER A 96 -11.93 -33.80 25.75
C SER A 96 -13.04 -32.75 25.78
N VAL A 97 -12.65 -31.47 25.71
CA VAL A 97 -13.56 -30.32 25.66
C VAL A 97 -13.19 -29.42 24.50
N LEU A 98 -14.15 -29.09 23.64
CA LEU A 98 -14.06 -28.05 22.62
C LEU A 98 -15.09 -26.95 22.90
N LEU A 99 -14.64 -25.71 23.01
CA LEU A 99 -15.47 -24.51 23.03
C LEU A 99 -15.12 -23.69 21.77
N ASP A 100 -16.06 -23.52 20.85
CA ASP A 100 -15.86 -22.77 19.59
C ASP A 100 -16.87 -21.61 19.50
N GLY A 101 -16.42 -20.36 19.41
CA GLY A 101 -17.31 -19.18 19.35
C GLY A 101 -18.13 -18.91 20.62
N VAL A 102 -17.77 -19.53 21.76
CA VAL A 102 -18.51 -19.43 23.03
C VAL A 102 -18.26 -18.10 23.74
N SER A 103 -19.31 -17.47 24.27
CA SER A 103 -19.21 -16.23 25.07
C SER A 103 -19.36 -16.49 26.57
N ILE A 104 -18.36 -16.15 27.37
CA ILE A 104 -18.32 -16.33 28.82
C ILE A 104 -18.53 -14.97 29.50
N GLY A 105 -19.56 -14.86 30.33
CA GLY A 105 -20.02 -13.58 30.90
C GLY A 105 -20.39 -13.64 32.39
N ASN A 106 -20.95 -12.55 32.91
CA ASN A 106 -21.51 -12.44 34.26
C ASN A 106 -20.59 -12.90 35.42
N SER A 107 -19.29 -12.66 35.30
CA SER A 107 -18.26 -13.11 36.27
C SER A 107 -18.18 -14.63 36.46
N ALA A 108 -18.69 -15.42 35.51
CA ALA A 108 -18.68 -16.87 35.59
C ALA A 108 -17.25 -17.44 35.61
N SER A 109 -17.05 -18.49 36.40
CA SER A 109 -15.84 -19.32 36.36
C SER A 109 -16.05 -20.58 35.52
N VAL A 110 -15.18 -20.82 34.54
CA VAL A 110 -15.10 -22.07 33.79
C VAL A 110 -13.89 -22.84 34.30
N VAL A 111 -14.10 -24.01 34.90
CA VAL A 111 -13.06 -24.78 35.58
C VAL A 111 -12.86 -26.13 34.89
N PHE A 112 -11.65 -26.43 34.48
CA PHE A 112 -11.20 -27.75 34.01
C PHE A 112 -10.42 -28.43 35.15
N ASP A 113 -11.04 -29.40 35.82
CA ASP A 113 -10.43 -30.16 36.92
C ASP A 113 -9.73 -31.41 36.36
N ILE A 114 -8.43 -31.27 36.08
CA ILE A 114 -7.61 -32.31 35.42
C ILE A 114 -7.39 -33.52 36.34
N ALA A 115 -7.55 -33.36 37.65
CA ALA A 115 -7.49 -34.46 38.61
C ALA A 115 -8.77 -35.32 38.58
N ALA A 116 -9.93 -34.67 38.42
CA ALA A 116 -11.24 -35.33 38.33
C ALA A 116 -11.58 -35.87 36.92
N MET A 117 -11.03 -35.31 35.85
CA MET A 117 -11.22 -35.79 34.47
C MET A 117 -10.69 -37.22 34.25
N LEU A 118 -11.14 -37.87 33.17
CA LEU A 118 -10.86 -39.30 32.92
C LEU A 118 -9.34 -39.61 32.84
N PRO A 119 -8.90 -40.80 33.29
CA PRO A 119 -7.50 -41.22 33.14
C PRO A 119 -7.14 -41.43 31.66
N GLY A 120 -6.19 -40.64 31.15
CA GLY A 120 -5.74 -40.73 29.75
C GLY A 120 -5.01 -39.46 29.31
N ALA A 121 -5.00 -39.23 28.00
CA ALA A 121 -4.61 -37.96 27.40
C ALA A 121 -5.83 -37.02 27.38
N VAL A 122 -5.77 -35.93 28.14
CA VAL A 122 -6.85 -34.94 28.23
C VAL A 122 -6.62 -33.85 27.19
N ARG A 123 -7.67 -33.42 26.46
CA ARG A 123 -7.55 -32.36 25.44
C ARG A 123 -8.58 -31.24 25.65
N ILE A 124 -8.11 -30.01 25.82
CA ILE A 124 -8.95 -28.83 26.01
C ILE A 124 -8.65 -27.85 24.86
N GLU A 125 -9.68 -27.47 24.11
CA GLU A 125 -9.57 -26.57 22.96
C GLU A 125 -10.58 -25.43 23.11
N LEU A 126 -10.08 -24.20 23.16
CA LEU A 126 -10.86 -22.96 23.15
C LEU A 126 -10.53 -22.22 21.87
N ARG A 127 -11.54 -21.97 21.05
CA ARG A 127 -11.41 -21.36 19.74
C ARG A 127 -12.41 -20.22 19.58
N ASP A 128 -11.95 -19.07 19.09
CA ASP A 128 -12.80 -17.93 18.73
C ASP A 128 -13.75 -17.47 19.89
N CYS A 129 -13.38 -17.81 21.14
CA CYS A 129 -14.19 -17.54 22.34
C CYS A 129 -14.09 -16.08 22.77
N VAL A 130 -15.11 -15.61 23.50
CA VAL A 130 -15.15 -14.27 24.09
C VAL A 130 -15.27 -14.37 25.61
N CYS A 131 -14.51 -13.58 26.36
CA CYS A 131 -14.67 -13.49 27.82
C CYS A 131 -14.81 -12.03 28.31
N ASP A 132 -15.84 -11.77 29.12
CA ASP A 132 -16.13 -10.43 29.65
C ASP A 132 -16.76 -10.50 31.06
N GLY A 133 -17.00 -9.34 31.66
CA GLY A 133 -17.68 -9.19 32.95
C GLY A 133 -16.88 -9.72 34.15
N GLY A 134 -15.56 -9.82 34.04
CA GLY A 134 -14.67 -10.36 35.06
C GLY A 134 -14.68 -11.89 35.12
N SER A 135 -15.12 -12.58 34.06
CA SER A 135 -15.12 -14.05 33.98
C SER A 135 -13.70 -14.64 34.05
N GLN A 136 -13.56 -15.88 34.53
CA GLN A 136 -12.24 -16.53 34.58
C GLN A 136 -12.29 -17.98 34.10
N ILE A 137 -11.20 -18.42 33.48
CA ILE A 137 -11.02 -19.76 32.94
C ILE A 137 -9.87 -20.42 33.74
N TYR A 138 -10.13 -21.56 34.37
CA TYR A 138 -9.16 -22.26 35.21
C TYR A 138 -8.83 -23.63 34.63
N VAL A 139 -7.54 -23.94 34.51
CA VAL A 139 -7.02 -25.29 34.30
C VAL A 139 -6.33 -25.71 35.60
N LEU A 140 -6.99 -26.59 36.37
CA LEU A 140 -6.56 -27.00 37.70
C LEU A 140 -5.94 -28.40 37.66
N GLY A 141 -4.66 -28.47 38.01
CA GLY A 141 -3.89 -29.69 38.17
C GLY A 141 -4.06 -30.39 39.52
N TYR A 142 -3.07 -31.19 39.88
CA TYR A 142 -3.01 -32.00 41.09
C TYR A 142 -2.42 -31.19 42.25
N ASN A 143 -3.07 -31.23 43.42
CA ASN A 143 -2.54 -30.63 44.66
C ASN A 143 -1.31 -31.38 45.22
N GLU A 144 -1.13 -32.64 44.81
CA GLU A 144 0.00 -33.51 45.17
C GLU A 144 0.77 -33.90 43.89
N ASP A 145 1.57 -34.98 43.93
CA ASP A 145 2.27 -35.48 42.75
C ASP A 145 1.28 -35.94 41.66
N PRO A 146 1.43 -35.47 40.41
CA PRO A 146 0.52 -35.84 39.33
C PRO A 146 0.72 -37.28 38.87
N ALA A 147 -0.35 -37.92 38.40
CA ALA A 147 -0.32 -39.28 37.88
C ALA A 147 0.60 -39.37 36.64
N SER A 148 1.68 -40.15 36.74
CA SER A 148 2.74 -40.25 35.72
C SER A 148 2.35 -40.95 34.41
N ASN A 149 1.11 -41.45 34.31
CA ASN A 149 0.55 -42.11 33.13
C ASN A 149 -0.50 -41.27 32.38
N ARG A 150 -0.54 -39.95 32.62
CA ARG A 150 -1.44 -39.00 31.96
C ARG A 150 -0.65 -37.93 31.21
N SER A 151 -1.26 -37.36 30.18
CA SER A 151 -0.79 -36.16 29.47
C SER A 151 -1.95 -35.18 29.28
N LEU A 152 -1.63 -33.91 29.03
CA LEU A 152 -2.61 -32.84 28.85
C LEU A 152 -2.22 -31.96 27.67
N GLU A 153 -3.16 -31.72 26.76
CA GLU A 153 -3.03 -30.74 25.68
C GLU A 153 -4.08 -29.65 25.87
N VAL A 154 -3.65 -28.39 25.98
CA VAL A 154 -4.53 -27.22 26.08
C VAL A 154 -4.21 -26.27 24.93
N SER A 155 -5.18 -25.98 24.07
CA SER A 155 -5.07 -25.03 22.98
C SER A 155 -6.06 -23.90 23.17
N VAL A 156 -5.58 -22.66 23.18
CA VAL A 156 -6.40 -21.43 23.23
C VAL A 156 -6.05 -20.59 22.01
N ASP A 157 -7.03 -20.39 21.12
CA ASP A 157 -6.85 -19.79 19.80
C ASP A 157 -7.89 -18.66 19.59
N ARG A 158 -7.41 -17.43 19.38
CA ARG A 158 -8.25 -16.22 19.21
C ARG A 158 -9.25 -15.97 20.36
N LEU A 159 -8.85 -16.20 21.61
CA LEU A 159 -9.63 -15.78 22.78
C LEU A 159 -9.64 -14.24 22.88
N SER A 160 -10.84 -13.64 22.88
CA SER A 160 -11.06 -12.20 22.92
C SER A 160 -11.68 -11.76 24.24
N GLY A 161 -10.90 -11.05 25.06
CA GLY A 161 -11.20 -10.78 26.45
C GLY A 161 -11.17 -9.29 26.79
N ARG A 162 -12.30 -8.70 27.21
CA ARG A 162 -12.37 -7.29 27.64
C ARG A 162 -12.21 -7.11 29.14
N PHE A 163 -12.71 -8.07 29.92
CA PHE A 163 -12.46 -8.19 31.35
C PHE A 163 -12.52 -9.68 31.74
N CYS A 164 -11.39 -10.37 31.67
CA CYS A 164 -11.29 -11.78 32.06
C CYS A 164 -9.85 -12.23 32.37
N SER A 165 -9.72 -13.44 32.93
CA SER A 165 -8.44 -14.03 33.33
C SER A 165 -8.37 -15.52 32.97
N LEU A 166 -7.20 -15.98 32.54
CA LEU A 166 -6.84 -17.39 32.34
C LEU A 166 -5.85 -17.84 33.42
N VAL A 167 -6.18 -18.93 34.11
CA VAL A 167 -5.47 -19.39 35.31
C VAL A 167 -5.04 -20.84 35.12
N LEU A 168 -3.72 -21.07 35.17
CA LEU A 168 -3.13 -22.40 35.30
C LEU A 168 -2.68 -22.55 36.75
N ALA A 169 -3.22 -23.53 37.47
CA ALA A 169 -2.86 -23.73 38.87
C ALA A 169 -2.67 -25.21 39.23
N HIS A 170 -1.88 -25.45 40.29
CA HIS A 170 -1.49 -26.78 40.77
C HIS A 170 -0.61 -27.56 39.77
N ASN A 171 -0.19 -28.78 40.13
CA ASN A 171 0.76 -29.57 39.33
C ASN A 171 0.07 -30.16 38.08
N LEU A 172 0.53 -29.79 36.89
CA LEU A 172 0.02 -30.37 35.65
C LEU A 172 0.70 -31.74 35.39
N PRO A 173 0.05 -32.68 34.67
CA PRO A 173 0.67 -33.95 34.30
C PRO A 173 2.03 -33.77 33.60
N PRO A 174 2.95 -34.75 33.69
CA PRO A 174 4.14 -34.76 32.85
C PRO A 174 3.76 -34.73 31.37
N GLN A 175 4.63 -34.18 30.52
CA GLN A 175 4.37 -34.09 29.07
C GLN A 175 3.08 -33.30 28.72
N THR A 176 2.78 -32.28 29.52
CA THR A 176 1.72 -31.32 29.23
C THR A 176 2.17 -30.33 28.16
N ASN A 177 1.31 -30.03 27.18
CA ASN A 177 1.52 -28.96 26.21
C ASN A 177 0.37 -27.95 26.29
N VAL A 178 0.68 -26.69 26.60
CA VAL A 178 -0.27 -25.58 26.63
C VAL A 178 0.14 -24.56 25.58
N THR A 179 -0.74 -24.25 24.63
CA THR A 179 -0.54 -23.22 23.60
C THR A 179 -1.64 -22.18 23.70
N ILE A 180 -1.25 -20.90 23.81
CA ILE A 180 -2.16 -19.75 23.77
C ILE A 180 -1.69 -18.88 22.60
N ARG A 181 -2.51 -18.69 21.57
CA ARG A 181 -2.11 -17.95 20.38
C ARG A 181 -3.17 -16.97 19.88
N ASP A 182 -2.69 -15.92 19.19
CA ASP A 182 -3.49 -14.94 18.47
C ASP A 182 -4.63 -14.32 19.32
N SER A 183 -4.42 -14.25 20.65
CA SER A 183 -5.45 -13.96 21.65
C SER A 183 -5.23 -12.60 22.31
N THR A 184 -6.30 -11.93 22.74
CA THR A 184 -6.24 -10.66 23.48
C THR A 184 -6.99 -10.81 24.78
N ILE A 185 -6.30 -10.79 25.92
CA ILE A 185 -6.90 -10.96 27.25
C ILE A 185 -6.63 -9.70 28.07
N VAL A 186 -7.70 -9.03 28.51
CA VAL A 186 -7.63 -7.76 29.24
C VAL A 186 -8.26 -7.89 30.63
N THR A 187 -7.60 -7.34 31.67
CA THR A 187 -8.20 -7.11 33.00
C THR A 187 -8.31 -5.62 33.32
N THR A 188 -9.54 -5.10 33.35
CA THR A 188 -9.80 -3.67 33.59
C THR A 188 -10.00 -3.31 35.06
N GLY A 189 -10.26 -4.30 35.92
CA GLY A 189 -10.41 -4.14 37.37
C GLY A 189 -9.98 -5.40 38.14
N PRO A 190 -10.12 -5.41 39.48
CA PRO A 190 -9.76 -6.55 40.31
C PRO A 190 -10.53 -7.84 39.96
N VAL A 191 -9.85 -8.98 40.01
CA VAL A 191 -10.41 -10.32 39.70
C VAL A 191 -10.46 -11.17 40.97
N SER A 192 -11.52 -11.95 41.16
CA SER A 192 -11.67 -12.84 42.32
C SER A 192 -11.31 -14.29 41.95
N TYR A 193 -10.16 -14.75 42.43
CA TYR A 193 -9.62 -16.08 42.13
C TYR A 193 -10.17 -17.19 43.05
N ALA A 194 -11.47 -17.15 43.36
CA ALA A 194 -12.10 -17.97 44.39
C ALA A 194 -11.89 -19.51 44.30
N PRO A 195 -11.74 -20.15 43.12
CA PRO A 195 -11.46 -21.59 43.02
C PRO A 195 -10.04 -22.01 43.46
N VAL A 196 -9.09 -21.09 43.61
CA VAL A 196 -7.69 -21.41 43.92
C VAL A 196 -7.33 -20.92 45.33
N ASN A 197 -7.20 -21.85 46.27
CA ASN A 197 -6.85 -21.54 47.65
C ASN A 197 -5.44 -20.92 47.74
N GLY A 198 -5.31 -19.81 48.47
CA GLY A 198 -4.03 -19.10 48.67
C GLY A 198 -3.67 -18.07 47.59
N LEU A 199 -4.43 -17.98 46.50
CA LEU A 199 -4.22 -16.97 45.45
C LEU A 199 -4.82 -15.61 45.86
N THR A 200 -4.20 -14.96 46.85
CA THR A 200 -4.64 -13.66 47.40
C THR A 200 -3.92 -12.45 46.82
N ASP A 201 -2.69 -12.62 46.35
CA ASP A 201 -1.79 -11.50 46.02
C ASP A 201 -1.99 -11.00 44.58
N ALA A 202 -2.68 -11.78 43.74
CA ALA A 202 -3.04 -11.38 42.38
C ALA A 202 -4.25 -10.43 42.42
N ILE A 203 -4.02 -9.13 42.21
CA ILE A 203 -5.10 -8.14 42.17
C ILE A 203 -5.91 -8.28 40.87
N ALA A 204 -5.21 -8.28 39.73
CA ALA A 204 -5.80 -8.44 38.40
C ALA A 204 -4.73 -8.90 37.42
N ALA A 205 -4.89 -10.09 36.86
CA ALA A 205 -3.94 -10.63 35.89
C ALA A 205 -4.63 -11.38 34.73
N PRO A 206 -4.39 -11.01 33.45
CA PRO A 206 -4.87 -11.73 32.28
C PRO A 206 -4.41 -13.20 32.24
N LEU A 207 -3.18 -13.47 32.65
CA LEU A 207 -2.62 -14.82 32.75
C LEU A 207 -2.01 -15.05 34.14
N VAL A 208 -2.35 -16.18 34.77
CA VAL A 208 -1.86 -16.58 36.09
C VAL A 208 -1.25 -17.97 36.04
N LEU A 209 -0.06 -18.13 36.63
CA LEU A 209 0.56 -19.41 36.98
C LEU A 209 0.64 -19.53 38.51
N TYR A 210 0.04 -20.54 39.13
CA TYR A 210 -0.01 -20.64 40.59
C TYR A 210 0.20 -22.05 41.14
N ALA A 211 1.22 -22.23 42.00
CA ALA A 211 1.54 -23.50 42.65
C ALA A 211 1.77 -24.67 41.67
N THR A 212 2.46 -24.41 40.56
CA THR A 212 2.58 -25.34 39.43
C THR A 212 4.00 -25.89 39.26
N ALA A 213 4.15 -27.21 39.38
CA ALA A 213 5.29 -27.92 38.80
C ALA A 213 4.99 -28.34 37.35
N LEU A 214 5.94 -28.07 36.45
CA LEU A 214 5.98 -28.56 35.08
C LEU A 214 7.17 -29.54 34.94
N SER A 215 6.89 -30.74 34.41
CA SER A 215 7.87 -31.80 34.24
C SER A 215 7.79 -32.38 32.82
N GLN A 216 8.85 -32.22 32.02
CA GLN A 216 8.85 -32.55 30.59
C GLN A 216 7.73 -31.84 29.78
N SER A 217 7.29 -30.66 30.24
CA SER A 217 6.11 -29.96 29.73
C SER A 217 6.47 -28.64 29.03
N GLN A 218 5.57 -28.14 28.19
CA GLN A 218 5.70 -26.86 27.50
C GLN A 218 4.46 -25.98 27.72
N LEU A 219 4.70 -24.70 28.01
CA LEU A 219 3.72 -23.62 27.98
C LEU A 219 4.20 -22.57 26.97
N ARG A 220 3.41 -22.29 25.93
CA ARG A 220 3.74 -21.34 24.88
C ARG A 220 2.63 -20.31 24.71
N VAL A 221 3.00 -19.04 24.67
CA VAL A 221 2.11 -17.91 24.39
C VAL A 221 2.66 -17.16 23.16
N GLU A 222 1.86 -17.05 22.11
CA GLU A 222 2.28 -16.54 20.80
C GLU A 222 1.37 -15.42 20.29
N ASN A 223 1.92 -14.36 19.70
CA ASN A 223 1.18 -13.30 18.99
C ASN A 223 -0.01 -12.72 19.78
N SER A 224 0.09 -12.68 21.11
CA SER A 224 -1.04 -12.42 22.01
C SER A 224 -0.84 -11.16 22.84
N VAL A 225 -1.92 -10.51 23.23
CA VAL A 225 -1.92 -9.30 24.05
C VAL A 225 -2.45 -9.62 25.44
N LEU A 226 -1.61 -9.43 26.46
CA LEU A 226 -1.99 -9.51 27.87
C LEU A 226 -1.94 -8.10 28.45
N ARG A 227 -3.10 -7.52 28.77
CA ARG A 227 -3.22 -6.14 29.23
C ARG A 227 -3.94 -6.02 30.56
N THR A 228 -3.43 -5.19 31.45
CA THR A 228 -4.12 -4.79 32.68
C THR A 228 -4.10 -3.28 32.87
N SER A 229 -5.26 -2.72 33.24
CA SER A 229 -5.40 -1.31 33.63
C SER A 229 -5.86 -1.14 35.08
N ALA A 230 -5.95 -2.24 35.84
CA ALA A 230 -6.30 -2.20 37.25
C ALA A 230 -5.13 -1.64 38.06
N ALA A 231 -5.42 -0.85 39.10
CA ALA A 231 -4.39 -0.35 40.02
C ALA A 231 -3.64 -1.52 40.68
N GLY A 232 -2.31 -1.55 40.55
CA GLY A 232 -1.49 -2.67 41.00
C GLY A 232 -1.64 -3.98 40.21
N GLY A 233 -2.21 -3.94 39.00
CA GLY A 233 -2.40 -5.12 38.15
C GLY A 233 -1.11 -5.64 37.51
N MET A 234 -1.11 -6.93 37.13
CA MET A 234 0.04 -7.60 36.50
C MET A 234 -0.36 -8.30 35.19
N ALA A 235 0.33 -8.07 34.07
CA ALA A 235 -0.06 -8.71 32.79
C ALA A 235 0.17 -10.24 32.79
N LEU A 236 1.20 -10.71 33.51
CA LEU A 236 1.43 -12.10 33.88
C LEU A 236 1.76 -12.20 35.37
N TYR A 237 1.02 -13.01 36.12
CA TYR A 237 1.33 -13.30 37.53
C TYR A 237 1.83 -14.73 37.74
N VAL A 238 2.81 -14.88 38.65
CA VAL A 238 3.38 -16.15 39.08
C VAL A 238 3.40 -16.20 40.62
N GLY A 239 2.88 -17.27 41.22
CA GLY A 239 2.88 -17.43 42.67
C GLY A 239 2.77 -18.89 43.15
N GLY A 240 2.71 -19.10 44.46
CA GLY A 240 2.49 -20.42 45.07
C GLY A 240 3.66 -21.41 44.94
N ASN A 241 4.85 -20.92 44.56
CA ASN A 241 5.98 -21.67 44.00
C ASN A 241 5.73 -22.25 42.60
N VAL A 242 6.68 -22.07 41.68
CA VAL A 242 6.63 -22.64 40.33
C VAL A 242 7.96 -23.29 39.99
N TYR A 243 7.89 -24.56 39.56
CA TYR A 243 9.06 -25.40 39.29
C TYR A 243 9.04 -25.86 37.83
N LEU A 244 10.11 -25.56 37.08
CA LEU A 244 10.36 -26.09 35.75
C LEU A 244 11.43 -27.19 35.85
N LEU A 245 11.07 -28.42 35.53
CA LEU A 245 11.94 -29.59 35.49
C LEU A 245 11.96 -30.13 34.06
N SER A 246 13.09 -29.99 33.36
CA SER A 246 13.21 -30.27 31.93
C SER A 246 12.00 -29.74 31.14
N SER A 247 11.61 -28.48 31.37
CA SER A 247 10.36 -27.90 30.84
C SER A 247 10.57 -26.51 30.24
N ALA A 248 9.66 -26.08 29.37
CA ALA A 248 9.73 -24.81 28.67
C ALA A 248 8.53 -23.88 28.98
N VAL A 249 8.81 -22.62 29.28
CA VAL A 249 7.83 -21.52 29.23
C VAL A 249 8.32 -20.51 28.20
N VAL A 250 7.51 -20.22 27.19
CA VAL A 250 7.90 -19.43 26.02
C VAL A 250 6.84 -18.38 25.71
N LEU A 251 7.21 -17.11 25.78
CA LEU A 251 6.43 -15.97 25.28
C LEU A 251 7.09 -15.48 23.98
N ASP A 252 6.36 -15.47 22.87
CA ASP A 252 6.84 -15.01 21.55
C ASP A 252 5.87 -14.03 20.89
N GLY A 253 6.34 -12.86 20.45
CA GLY A 253 5.49 -11.86 19.81
C GLY A 253 4.36 -11.34 20.71
N VAL A 254 4.49 -11.51 22.03
CA VAL A 254 3.47 -11.13 23.03
C VAL A 254 3.58 -9.64 23.36
N SER A 255 2.46 -8.96 23.60
CA SER A 255 2.44 -7.64 24.25
C SER A 255 2.05 -7.79 25.73
N LEU A 256 2.92 -7.32 26.63
CA LEU A 256 2.67 -7.28 28.08
C LEU A 256 2.47 -5.82 28.51
N GLU A 257 1.23 -5.45 28.86
CA GLU A 257 0.82 -4.07 29.11
C GLU A 257 0.20 -3.90 30.49
N ALA A 258 0.75 -3.01 31.33
CA ALA A 258 0.30 -2.79 32.70
C ALA A 258 0.30 -1.29 33.07
N SER A 259 -0.88 -0.65 33.07
CA SER A 259 -1.00 0.82 33.27
C SER A 259 -1.53 1.24 34.66
N GLY A 260 -1.49 0.34 35.63
CA GLY A 260 -2.06 0.49 36.98
C GLY A 260 -1.30 1.36 38.00
N GLY A 261 -0.50 2.33 37.55
CA GLY A 261 0.39 3.15 38.40
C GLY A 261 1.71 2.43 38.77
N ASP A 262 2.42 2.94 39.78
CA ASP A 262 3.78 2.50 40.15
C ASP A 262 3.88 1.01 40.54
N GLY A 263 2.79 0.46 41.07
CA GLY A 263 2.67 -0.96 41.44
C GLY A 263 2.24 -1.88 40.29
N ALA A 264 2.23 -1.40 39.05
CA ALA A 264 1.89 -2.21 37.88
C ALA A 264 3.10 -2.99 37.35
N TYR A 265 2.87 -4.21 36.87
CA TYR A 265 3.96 -5.10 36.43
C TYR A 265 3.62 -5.80 35.10
N ALA A 266 4.57 -5.87 34.19
CA ALA A 266 4.39 -6.68 32.97
C ALA A 266 4.45 -8.18 33.28
N MET A 267 5.35 -8.59 34.18
CA MET A 267 5.36 -9.91 34.79
C MET A 267 5.76 -9.79 36.26
N TYR A 268 5.09 -10.50 37.16
CA TYR A 268 5.37 -10.47 38.59
C TYR A 268 5.35 -11.86 39.23
N VAL A 269 6.46 -12.26 39.81
CA VAL A 269 6.58 -13.39 40.74
C VAL A 269 6.42 -12.86 42.16
N SER A 270 5.51 -13.43 42.95
CA SER A 270 5.34 -13.05 44.37
C SER A 270 6.65 -13.27 45.16
N PRO A 271 7.12 -12.31 45.99
CA PRO A 271 8.34 -12.45 46.79
C PRO A 271 8.35 -13.67 47.72
N ALA A 272 7.17 -14.11 48.17
CA ALA A 272 7.00 -15.31 49.00
C ALA A 272 7.07 -16.64 48.20
N SER A 273 7.25 -16.58 46.87
CA SER A 273 7.27 -17.74 45.98
C SER A 273 8.66 -18.00 45.39
N VAL A 274 9.03 -19.27 45.31
CA VAL A 274 10.19 -19.75 44.59
C VAL A 274 9.87 -19.88 43.10
N LEU A 275 10.70 -19.32 42.22
CA LEU A 275 10.74 -19.67 40.80
C LEU A 275 11.99 -20.52 40.54
N SER A 276 11.80 -21.77 40.15
CA SER A 276 12.91 -22.72 39.95
C SER A 276 13.00 -23.24 38.52
N LEU A 277 14.20 -23.17 37.93
CA LEU A 277 14.53 -23.72 36.62
C LEU A 277 15.63 -24.77 36.76
N GLN A 278 15.29 -26.03 36.55
CA GLN A 278 16.17 -27.17 36.78
C GLN A 278 16.22 -28.13 35.58
N SER A 279 17.33 -28.86 35.48
CA SER A 279 17.48 -30.01 34.59
C SER A 279 17.15 -29.71 33.12
N LEU A 280 17.85 -28.74 32.51
CA LEU A 280 17.65 -28.34 31.10
C LEU A 280 16.26 -27.71 30.85
N SER A 281 15.81 -26.85 31.76
CA SER A 281 14.59 -26.05 31.55
C SER A 281 14.90 -24.73 30.82
N VAL A 282 13.87 -24.14 30.20
CA VAL A 282 13.94 -22.85 29.50
C VAL A 282 12.77 -21.96 29.89
N PHE A 283 13.06 -20.74 30.35
CA PHE A 283 12.09 -19.64 30.36
C PHE A 283 12.54 -18.61 29.33
N SER A 284 11.73 -18.35 28.31
CA SER A 284 12.10 -17.50 27.17
C SER A 284 11.04 -16.45 26.90
N VAL A 285 11.41 -15.18 26.97
CA VAL A 285 10.60 -14.05 26.49
C VAL A 285 11.27 -13.51 25.25
N THR A 286 10.60 -13.52 24.10
CA THR A 286 11.20 -13.18 22.79
C THR A 286 10.27 -12.35 21.93
N ASN A 287 10.80 -11.34 21.23
CA ASN A 287 10.03 -10.42 20.36
C ASN A 287 8.86 -9.71 21.09
N THR A 288 8.92 -9.57 22.41
CA THR A 288 7.82 -9.05 23.24
C THR A 288 7.91 -7.54 23.45
N SER A 289 6.77 -6.85 23.32
CA SER A 289 6.62 -5.46 23.77
C SER A 289 6.24 -5.43 25.25
N VAL A 290 6.90 -4.57 26.02
CA VAL A 290 6.68 -4.39 27.45
C VAL A 290 6.31 -2.95 27.73
N VAL A 291 5.11 -2.68 28.20
CA VAL A 291 4.66 -1.33 28.59
C VAL A 291 4.19 -1.40 30.04
N SER A 292 4.86 -0.70 30.95
CA SER A 292 4.47 -0.70 32.36
C SER A 292 4.61 0.70 32.98
N SER A 293 3.60 1.14 33.72
CA SER A 293 3.72 2.32 34.58
C SER A 293 4.59 2.07 35.82
N GLY A 294 4.85 0.80 36.16
CA GLY A 294 5.77 0.38 37.22
C GLY A 294 7.02 -0.29 36.64
N SER A 295 7.24 -1.55 37.00
CA SER A 295 8.38 -2.36 36.54
C SER A 295 8.01 -3.31 35.39
N GLY A 296 9.02 -3.84 34.70
CA GLY A 296 8.82 -4.88 33.68
C GLY A 296 8.54 -6.25 34.30
N ILE A 297 9.58 -7.08 34.38
CA ILE A 297 9.60 -8.46 34.82
C ILE A 297 10.25 -8.51 36.21
N VAL A 298 9.47 -8.84 37.24
CA VAL A 298 9.93 -9.00 38.63
C VAL A 298 9.93 -10.50 38.98
N LEU A 299 11.09 -11.04 39.38
CA LEU A 299 11.28 -12.47 39.67
C LEU A 299 11.21 -12.84 41.16
N GLY A 300 10.78 -11.91 42.01
CA GLY A 300 10.67 -12.12 43.46
C GLY A 300 12.03 -12.30 44.15
N ASP A 301 12.01 -12.83 45.37
CA ASP A 301 13.19 -12.91 46.25
C ASP A 301 13.89 -14.29 46.21
N SER A 302 13.37 -15.23 45.41
CA SER A 302 13.80 -16.65 45.42
C SER A 302 13.86 -17.28 44.03
N LEU A 303 14.68 -16.69 43.14
CA LEU A 303 15.04 -17.31 41.87
C LEU A 303 16.06 -18.44 42.08
N THR A 304 15.85 -19.62 41.50
CA THR A 304 16.84 -20.69 41.50
C THR A 304 17.02 -21.25 40.09
N MET A 305 18.25 -21.21 39.57
CA MET A 305 18.56 -21.75 38.23
C MET A 305 19.74 -22.73 38.33
N SER A 306 19.59 -23.92 37.75
CA SER A 306 20.67 -24.90 37.61
C SER A 306 20.54 -25.63 36.28
N ARG A 307 21.64 -25.69 35.51
CA ARG A 307 21.71 -26.34 34.20
C ARG A 307 20.54 -25.97 33.27
N SER A 308 20.13 -24.70 33.27
CA SER A 308 18.89 -24.21 32.65
C SER A 308 19.03 -22.76 32.16
N VAL A 309 18.13 -22.32 31.27
CA VAL A 309 18.19 -21.02 30.60
C VAL A 309 17.02 -20.12 30.99
N PHE A 310 17.31 -18.88 31.39
CA PHE A 310 16.33 -17.79 31.42
C PHE A 310 16.78 -16.75 30.38
N ARG A 311 15.95 -16.41 29.40
CA ARG A 311 16.35 -15.49 28.32
C ARG A 311 15.33 -14.43 28.00
N LEU A 312 15.82 -13.20 27.83
CA LEU A 312 15.08 -12.00 27.43
C LEU A 312 15.67 -11.50 26.11
N VAL A 313 14.95 -11.68 25.01
CA VAL A 313 15.49 -11.49 23.66
C VAL A 313 14.60 -10.56 22.85
N ARG A 314 15.19 -9.52 22.23
CA ARG A 314 14.48 -8.60 21.32
C ARG A 314 13.27 -7.95 21.99
N LEU A 315 13.45 -7.49 23.22
CA LEU A 315 12.40 -6.80 23.97
C LEU A 315 12.45 -5.30 23.71
N ASN A 316 11.29 -4.69 23.52
CA ASN A 316 11.16 -3.23 23.49
C ASN A 316 10.29 -2.81 24.68
N ALA A 317 10.90 -2.11 25.64
CA ALA A 317 10.31 -1.80 26.93
C ALA A 317 10.16 -0.29 27.16
N ASN A 318 8.96 0.12 27.56
CA ASN A 318 8.63 1.47 28.02
C ASN A 318 8.14 1.39 29.47
N ILE A 319 9.02 1.73 30.42
CA ILE A 319 8.89 1.39 31.85
C ILE A 319 9.48 2.46 32.78
N ALA A 320 8.93 2.61 33.97
CA ALA A 320 9.40 3.58 34.98
C ALA A 320 10.54 3.02 35.87
N ASN A 321 10.50 1.72 36.12
CA ASN A 321 11.43 0.95 36.95
C ASN A 321 12.17 -0.11 36.09
N PRO A 322 13.10 -0.93 36.63
CA PRO A 322 13.89 -1.88 35.85
C PRO A 322 13.07 -2.86 34.98
N LEU A 323 13.60 -3.24 33.82
CA LEU A 323 12.96 -4.24 32.95
C LEU A 323 13.04 -5.64 33.54
N LEU A 324 14.21 -6.03 34.07
CA LEU A 324 14.35 -7.24 34.86
C LEU A 324 14.72 -6.85 36.28
N HIS A 325 14.02 -7.35 37.27
CA HIS A 325 14.40 -7.23 38.68
C HIS A 325 14.29 -8.58 39.38
N ALA A 326 15.37 -8.97 40.07
CA ALA A 326 15.39 -10.13 40.95
C ALA A 326 15.81 -9.67 42.36
N GLY A 327 14.92 -9.84 43.33
CA GLY A 327 15.12 -9.45 44.72
C GLY A 327 15.99 -10.41 45.52
N GLY A 328 16.24 -11.62 44.99
CA GLY A 328 17.14 -12.61 45.57
C GLY A 328 17.20 -13.90 44.75
N GLY A 329 18.16 -14.78 45.07
CA GLY A 329 18.30 -16.09 44.45
C GLY A 329 19.71 -16.45 43.97
N THR A 330 19.82 -17.54 43.23
CA THR A 330 21.09 -18.09 42.74
C THR A 330 21.01 -18.52 41.26
N ILE A 331 21.96 -18.02 40.47
CA ILE A 331 22.26 -18.49 39.11
C ILE A 331 23.43 -19.48 39.23
N GLY A 332 23.09 -20.77 39.35
CA GLY A 332 24.02 -21.85 39.68
C GLY A 332 24.80 -22.41 38.48
N VAL A 333 25.54 -23.49 38.75
CA VAL A 333 26.31 -24.26 37.75
C VAL A 333 25.49 -24.56 36.49
N ASP A 334 26.12 -24.39 35.33
CA ASP A 334 25.52 -24.60 34.00
C ASP A 334 24.26 -23.76 33.71
N ALA A 335 23.88 -22.79 34.55
CA ALA A 335 22.75 -21.90 34.29
C ALA A 335 23.15 -20.71 33.39
N TRP A 336 22.22 -20.24 32.57
CA TRP A 336 22.44 -19.11 31.66
C TRP A 336 21.31 -18.09 31.72
N LEU A 337 21.63 -16.85 32.08
CA LEU A 337 20.78 -15.68 31.93
C LEU A 337 21.22 -14.91 30.67
N ASP A 338 20.48 -15.03 29.56
CA ASP A 338 20.79 -14.34 28.30
C ASP A 338 19.86 -13.15 28.06
N ILE A 339 20.41 -11.94 28.10
CA ILE A 339 19.72 -10.69 27.78
C ILE A 339 20.29 -10.17 26.46
N TYR A 340 19.45 -10.11 25.42
CA TYR A 340 19.92 -9.91 24.06
C TYR A 340 19.04 -8.97 23.24
N GLY A 341 19.62 -7.90 22.68
CA GLY A 341 18.89 -6.97 21.82
C GLY A 341 17.72 -6.26 22.53
N VAL A 342 17.88 -5.99 23.83
CA VAL A 342 16.84 -5.40 24.68
C VAL A 342 16.93 -3.88 24.67
N ARG A 343 15.82 -3.18 24.45
CA ARG A 343 15.75 -1.71 24.49
C ARG A 343 14.84 -1.27 25.63
N VAL A 344 15.33 -0.38 26.49
CA VAL A 344 14.61 0.19 27.64
C VAL A 344 14.56 1.70 27.52
N SER A 345 13.33 2.22 27.42
CA SER A 345 12.99 3.64 27.42
C SER A 345 12.17 4.00 28.67
N ALA A 346 12.35 5.21 29.18
CA ALA A 346 11.56 5.74 30.29
C ALA A 346 10.16 6.19 29.84
N VAL A 347 9.17 6.01 30.73
CA VAL A 347 7.80 6.51 30.52
C VAL A 347 7.79 8.03 30.54
N ALA A 348 7.14 8.63 29.53
CA ALA A 348 7.04 10.08 29.40
C ALA A 348 6.36 10.71 30.63
N GLY A 349 7.03 11.68 31.27
CA GLY A 349 6.55 12.33 32.48
C GLY A 349 7.06 11.71 33.79
N ALA A 350 7.76 10.57 33.74
CA ALA A 350 8.58 10.14 34.88
C ALA A 350 9.72 11.15 35.07
N GLY A 351 9.92 11.63 36.30
CA GLY A 351 10.94 12.64 36.60
C GLY A 351 12.38 12.13 36.44
N GLU A 352 13.34 13.02 36.70
CA GLU A 352 14.80 12.72 36.68
C GLU A 352 15.22 11.58 37.65
N SER A 353 14.31 11.12 38.52
CA SER A 353 14.45 9.99 39.44
C SER A 353 14.02 8.62 38.86
N SER A 354 13.67 8.53 37.57
CA SER A 354 13.30 7.26 36.92
C SER A 354 14.47 6.28 36.86
N SER A 355 14.22 5.03 37.28
CA SER A 355 15.23 3.96 37.37
C SER A 355 15.12 2.96 36.21
N SER A 356 14.85 3.47 35.01
CA SER A 356 14.66 2.68 33.77
C SER A 356 15.99 2.11 33.28
N LEU A 357 16.27 0.87 33.68
CA LEU A 357 17.51 0.13 33.40
C LEU A 357 17.23 -1.32 32.96
N VAL A 358 18.19 -1.97 32.30
CA VAL A 358 18.00 -3.30 31.67
C VAL A 358 17.78 -4.41 32.69
N ALA A 359 18.63 -4.50 33.72
CA ALA A 359 18.52 -5.52 34.75
C ALA A 359 19.02 -5.05 36.13
N SER A 360 18.24 -5.31 37.18
CA SER A 360 18.59 -5.11 38.58
C SER A 360 18.81 -6.48 39.23
N LEU A 361 20.07 -6.88 39.40
CA LEU A 361 20.49 -8.22 39.84
C LEU A 361 21.31 -8.20 41.14
N SER A 362 21.48 -7.05 41.80
CA SER A 362 22.40 -6.87 42.95
C SER A 362 22.18 -7.84 44.12
N SER A 363 20.95 -8.33 44.31
CA SER A 363 20.60 -9.29 45.36
C SER A 363 20.76 -10.76 44.95
N VAL A 364 21.10 -11.04 43.69
CA VAL A 364 21.29 -12.39 43.15
C VAL A 364 22.74 -12.82 43.32
N THR A 365 22.95 -14.10 43.63
CA THR A 365 24.28 -14.72 43.66
C THR A 365 24.55 -15.45 42.34
N LEU A 366 25.69 -15.20 41.72
CA LEU A 366 26.21 -15.98 40.59
C LEU A 366 27.19 -17.02 41.14
N ASP A 367 26.87 -18.31 40.97
CA ASP A 367 27.70 -19.43 41.46
C ASP A 367 27.78 -20.56 40.43
N GLY A 368 28.62 -20.34 39.42
CA GLY A 368 28.97 -21.30 38.37
C GLY A 368 28.18 -21.13 37.06
N GLY A 369 27.27 -20.17 37.03
CA GLY A 369 26.48 -19.82 35.83
C GLY A 369 27.10 -18.71 34.98
N VAL A 370 26.34 -18.31 33.96
CA VAL A 370 26.68 -17.22 33.03
C VAL A 370 25.55 -16.19 33.01
N VAL A 371 25.93 -14.91 33.07
CA VAL A 371 25.05 -13.77 32.72
C VAL A 371 25.61 -13.12 31.46
N SER A 372 24.87 -13.12 30.35
CA SER A 372 25.21 -12.37 29.13
C SER A 372 24.25 -11.20 28.93
N ILE A 373 24.78 -10.00 28.68
CA ILE A 373 23.99 -8.83 28.27
C ILE A 373 24.61 -8.25 26.99
N VAL A 374 23.90 -8.36 25.87
CA VAL A 374 24.45 -8.06 24.54
C VAL A 374 23.48 -7.25 23.69
N HIS A 375 24.00 -6.34 22.85
CA HIS A 375 23.24 -5.46 21.94
C HIS A 375 22.09 -4.68 22.59
N SER A 376 22.19 -4.40 23.89
CA SER A 376 21.08 -3.83 24.68
C SER A 376 21.29 -2.34 24.98
N ILE A 377 20.19 -1.59 25.07
CA ILE A 377 20.17 -0.12 25.18
C ILE A 377 19.30 0.28 26.38
N ALA A 378 19.80 1.18 27.22
CA ALA A 378 19.05 1.81 28.32
C ALA A 378 19.06 3.34 28.20
N SER A 379 17.95 4.01 28.52
CA SER A 379 17.87 5.48 28.55
C SER A 379 18.18 6.13 29.91
N GLY A 380 18.28 5.35 31.00
CA GLY A 380 18.52 5.86 32.36
C GLY A 380 19.97 6.25 32.65
N ALA A 381 20.25 6.60 33.91
CA ALA A 381 21.61 6.91 34.39
C ALA A 381 22.46 5.66 34.70
N THR A 382 21.82 4.51 34.88
CA THR A 382 22.44 3.20 35.16
C THR A 382 22.01 2.23 34.07
N PHE A 383 22.93 1.41 33.54
CA PHE A 383 22.61 0.42 32.51
C PHE A 383 22.01 -0.85 33.12
N ALA A 384 22.67 -1.41 34.13
CA ALA A 384 22.25 -2.58 34.89
C ALA A 384 23.02 -2.64 36.22
N THR A 385 22.57 -3.41 37.20
CA THR A 385 23.34 -3.73 38.42
C THR A 385 23.81 -5.18 38.39
N ALA A 386 25.10 -5.40 38.69
CA ALA A 386 25.71 -6.73 38.64
C ALA A 386 25.30 -7.60 39.85
N PRO A 387 25.16 -8.93 39.68
CA PRO A 387 24.98 -9.87 40.78
C PRO A 387 26.26 -10.01 41.63
N THR A 388 26.10 -10.56 42.84
CA THR A 388 27.23 -10.96 43.69
C THR A 388 27.89 -12.21 43.12
N VAL A 389 29.14 -12.11 42.68
CA VAL A 389 29.85 -13.23 42.03
C VAL A 389 30.64 -14.06 43.05
N THR A 390 30.20 -15.29 43.28
CA THR A 390 30.98 -16.33 43.99
C THR A 390 31.82 -17.13 42.99
N SER A 391 31.20 -17.56 41.89
CA SER A 391 31.88 -18.20 40.76
C SER A 391 31.04 -18.04 39.48
N GLY A 392 31.62 -18.21 38.29
CA GLY A 392 30.91 -18.01 37.01
C GLY A 392 31.38 -16.76 36.25
N ILE A 393 30.61 -16.33 35.23
CA ILE A 393 31.03 -15.25 34.31
C ILE A 393 29.88 -14.28 34.02
N ILE A 394 30.15 -12.97 34.13
CA ILE A 394 29.33 -11.91 33.55
C ILE A 394 30.00 -11.45 32.25
N SER A 395 29.30 -11.50 31.13
CA SER A 395 29.84 -11.15 29.81
C SER A 395 28.97 -10.13 29.08
N VAL A 396 29.60 -9.12 28.47
CA VAL A 396 28.91 -7.98 27.85
C VAL A 396 29.50 -7.62 26.48
N GLN A 397 28.66 -7.19 25.54
CA GLN A 397 29.05 -6.81 24.17
C GLN A 397 28.04 -5.81 23.56
N CYS A 398 28.53 -4.76 22.90
CA CYS A 398 27.70 -3.78 22.18
C CYS A 398 26.49 -3.19 22.95
N ASN A 399 26.67 -2.87 24.23
CA ASN A 399 25.60 -2.21 24.98
C ASN A 399 25.72 -0.68 24.92
N ARG A 400 24.60 0.01 25.13
CA ARG A 400 24.52 1.47 25.05
C ARG A 400 23.78 2.04 26.27
N LEU A 401 24.31 3.13 26.82
CA LEU A 401 23.67 3.94 27.85
C LEU A 401 23.42 5.34 27.28
N GLY A 402 22.14 5.67 27.05
CA GLY A 402 21.75 6.82 26.25
C GLY A 402 22.40 6.77 24.86
N THR A 403 23.18 7.81 24.53
CA THR A 403 23.94 7.89 23.28
C THR A 403 25.34 7.26 23.36
N LYS A 404 25.85 6.91 24.55
CA LYS A 404 27.20 6.36 24.75
C LYS A 404 27.23 4.84 24.57
N VAL A 405 28.07 4.35 23.67
CA VAL A 405 28.41 2.92 23.57
C VAL A 405 29.35 2.56 24.72
N LEU A 406 29.12 1.42 25.37
CA LEU A 406 29.94 0.93 26.48
C LEU A 406 31.03 0.00 25.91
N GLU A 407 32.25 0.53 25.78
CA GLU A 407 33.34 -0.12 25.04
C GLU A 407 34.34 -0.86 25.94
N ASP A 408 34.52 -0.44 27.20
CA ASP A 408 35.50 -1.00 28.14
C ASP A 408 34.95 -1.25 29.55
N THR A 409 35.73 -1.91 30.41
CA THR A 409 35.32 -2.26 31.78
C THR A 409 35.03 -1.04 32.66
N ASN A 410 35.65 0.12 32.43
CA ASN A 410 35.38 1.35 33.17
C ASN A 410 34.01 1.92 32.78
N ASP A 411 33.65 1.85 31.49
CA ASP A 411 32.33 2.26 31.00
C ASP A 411 31.21 1.45 31.66
N TYR A 412 31.33 0.12 31.68
CA TYR A 412 30.36 -0.74 32.36
C TYR A 412 30.34 -0.53 33.88
N THR A 413 31.50 -0.33 34.51
CA THR A 413 31.61 -0.03 35.95
C THR A 413 30.89 1.26 36.30
N ALA A 414 31.09 2.34 35.52
CA ALA A 414 30.38 3.60 35.68
C ALA A 414 28.87 3.46 35.42
N ALA A 415 28.48 2.51 34.57
CA ALA A 415 27.09 2.17 34.26
C ALA A 415 26.43 1.17 35.24
N GLY A 416 27.08 0.82 36.35
CA GLY A 416 26.55 -0.04 37.43
C GLY A 416 26.95 -1.53 37.38
N MET A 417 27.69 -1.94 36.35
CA MET A 417 28.08 -3.34 36.10
C MET A 417 29.54 -3.60 36.48
N LEU A 418 29.74 -4.17 37.67
CA LEU A 418 31.05 -4.56 38.20
C LEU A 418 31.50 -5.94 37.69
N SER A 419 32.83 -6.16 37.64
CA SER A 419 33.46 -7.46 37.35
C SER A 419 33.03 -8.12 36.02
N VAL A 420 32.88 -7.31 34.96
CA VAL A 420 32.43 -7.78 33.64
C VAL A 420 33.56 -8.15 32.67
N ASN A 421 33.34 -9.21 31.89
CA ASN A 421 34.14 -9.56 30.72
C ASN A 421 33.56 -8.89 29.48
N VAL A 422 34.17 -7.77 29.06
CA VAL A 422 33.77 -7.00 27.87
C VAL A 422 34.35 -7.62 26.60
N ALA A 423 33.49 -7.87 25.61
CA ALA A 423 33.89 -8.34 24.29
C ALA A 423 33.75 -7.23 23.22
N PRO A 424 34.72 -7.08 22.29
CA PRO A 424 34.59 -6.17 21.16
C PRO A 424 33.34 -6.45 20.34
N CYS A 425 32.73 -5.41 19.77
CA CYS A 425 31.41 -5.52 19.15
C CYS A 425 31.27 -6.58 18.04
N PHE A 426 32.35 -6.81 17.27
CA PHE A 426 32.37 -7.71 16.13
C PHE A 426 33.08 -9.04 16.42
N SER A 427 33.33 -9.38 17.70
CA SER A 427 33.96 -10.64 18.08
C SER A 427 32.94 -11.73 18.36
N CYS A 428 33.35 -12.98 18.17
CA CYS A 428 32.55 -14.17 18.46
C CYS A 428 32.97 -14.78 19.79
N VAL A 429 32.10 -14.70 20.81
CA VAL A 429 32.33 -15.28 22.13
C VAL A 429 31.31 -16.38 22.43
N GLU A 430 31.79 -17.55 22.86
CA GLU A 430 30.98 -18.75 23.07
C GLU A 430 29.84 -18.52 24.07
N ASN A 431 30.14 -18.05 25.27
CA ASN A 431 29.17 -17.84 26.36
C ASN A 431 28.21 -16.64 26.13
N GLN A 432 28.29 -15.96 24.98
CA GLN A 432 27.32 -14.98 24.51
C GLN A 432 26.42 -15.53 23.38
N ARG A 433 26.78 -16.69 22.79
CA ARG A 433 26.14 -17.26 21.59
C ARG A 433 25.54 -18.65 21.84
N CYS A 434 26.15 -19.43 22.73
CA CYS A 434 25.90 -20.84 22.95
C CYS A 434 25.54 -21.12 24.42
N PHE A 435 24.60 -22.03 24.66
CA PHE A 435 24.36 -22.59 25.97
C PHE A 435 25.41 -23.67 26.29
N THR A 436 26.37 -23.33 27.16
CA THR A 436 27.57 -24.14 27.42
C THR A 436 27.25 -25.60 27.77
N ALA A 437 26.22 -25.84 28.60
CA ALA A 437 25.87 -27.17 29.12
C ALA A 437 25.43 -28.20 28.05
N LEU A 438 25.12 -27.74 26.84
CA LEU A 438 24.76 -28.54 25.67
C LEU A 438 25.65 -28.27 24.44
N THR A 439 26.68 -27.42 24.57
CA THR A 439 27.61 -27.12 23.48
C THR A 439 28.76 -28.13 23.47
N SER A 440 29.08 -28.70 22.31
CA SER A 440 30.16 -29.69 22.14
C SER A 440 31.44 -29.08 21.58
N SER A 441 31.33 -28.02 20.76
CA SER A 441 32.45 -27.18 20.35
C SER A 441 31.97 -25.83 19.79
N PHE A 442 32.82 -24.80 19.88
CA PHE A 442 32.56 -23.49 19.30
C PHE A 442 33.57 -23.14 18.21
N LEU A 443 33.10 -22.52 17.12
CA LEU A 443 33.91 -22.03 16.01
C LEU A 443 33.92 -20.48 16.01
N PRO A 444 35.02 -19.84 16.48
CA PRO A 444 35.10 -18.37 16.57
C PRO A 444 34.99 -17.65 15.21
N ASN A 445 35.49 -18.25 14.13
CA ASN A 445 35.56 -17.59 12.82
C ASN A 445 34.19 -17.31 12.18
N ASN A 446 33.12 -18.00 12.63
CA ASN A 446 31.78 -17.89 12.09
C ASN A 446 30.68 -17.89 13.18
N CYS A 447 31.03 -17.59 14.44
CA CYS A 447 30.10 -17.53 15.58
C CYS A 447 29.20 -18.80 15.71
N THR A 448 29.70 -19.98 15.35
CA THR A 448 28.86 -21.20 15.27
C THR A 448 29.12 -22.16 16.42
N CYS A 449 28.05 -22.51 17.13
CA CYS A 449 28.02 -23.57 18.14
C CYS A 449 27.72 -24.92 17.48
N SER A 450 28.52 -25.94 17.77
CA SER A 450 28.17 -27.35 17.51
C SER A 450 27.55 -27.91 18.78
N CYS A 451 26.40 -28.56 18.67
CA CYS A 451 25.59 -28.92 19.83
C CYS A 451 25.57 -30.42 20.11
N SER A 452 25.26 -30.78 21.36
CA SER A 452 25.06 -32.15 21.82
C SER A 452 23.74 -32.73 21.30
N SER A 453 23.63 -34.05 21.23
CA SER A 453 22.39 -34.73 20.84
C SER A 453 21.21 -34.34 21.74
N GLY A 454 20.08 -33.95 21.15
CA GLY A 454 18.86 -33.57 21.87
C GLY A 454 18.70 -32.07 22.16
N SER A 455 19.64 -31.22 21.73
CA SER A 455 19.49 -29.76 21.78
C SER A 455 18.82 -29.18 20.53
N PHE A 456 18.28 -27.97 20.62
CA PHE A 456 17.60 -27.24 19.56
C PHE A 456 18.31 -25.93 19.19
N GLY A 457 18.22 -25.58 17.91
CA GLY A 457 18.74 -24.32 17.36
C GLY A 457 20.28 -24.18 17.40
N ARG A 458 20.76 -23.04 16.86
CA ARG A 458 22.21 -22.73 16.81
C ARG A 458 22.84 -22.32 18.14
N SER A 459 22.03 -22.06 19.17
CA SER A 459 22.50 -21.73 20.52
C SER A 459 22.50 -22.95 21.45
N CYS A 460 22.28 -24.16 20.93
CA CYS A 460 22.27 -25.41 21.69
C CYS A 460 21.29 -25.40 22.87
N LEU A 461 20.08 -24.87 22.68
CA LEU A 461 19.10 -24.71 23.75
C LEU A 461 18.40 -26.04 24.07
N PRO A 462 17.91 -26.25 25.31
CA PRO A 462 17.17 -27.47 25.66
C PRO A 462 15.85 -27.70 24.92
N PHE A 463 15.21 -26.63 24.44
CA PHE A 463 13.92 -26.66 23.76
C PHE A 463 13.96 -25.77 22.52
N ASP A 464 13.10 -26.08 21.54
CA ASP A 464 12.91 -25.22 20.39
C ASP A 464 12.24 -23.91 20.83
N VAL A 465 12.90 -22.79 20.57
CA VAL A 465 12.47 -21.46 20.96
C VAL A 465 12.86 -20.45 19.89
N PRO A 466 12.12 -19.33 19.76
CA PRO A 466 12.26 -18.39 18.65
C PRO A 466 13.70 -17.87 18.49
N PHE A 467 14.13 -17.77 17.24
CA PHE A 467 15.55 -17.67 16.90
C PHE A 467 16.10 -16.25 17.12
N ALA A 468 17.10 -16.14 18.01
CA ALA A 468 17.56 -14.86 18.56
C ALA A 468 18.55 -14.08 17.67
N LYS A 469 19.49 -14.76 17.00
CA LYS A 469 20.74 -14.15 16.51
C LYS A 469 20.99 -14.54 15.05
N LEU A 470 20.44 -13.79 14.09
CA LEU A 470 20.83 -13.97 12.67
C LEU A 470 22.25 -13.45 12.49
N ASN A 471 23.11 -14.26 11.87
CA ASN A 471 24.32 -13.75 11.24
C ASN A 471 23.92 -13.36 9.80
N SER A 472 24.53 -12.28 9.29
CA SER A 472 24.31 -11.70 7.97
C SER A 472 24.02 -12.74 6.89
N ARG A 473 22.77 -12.79 6.44
CA ARG A 473 22.37 -13.71 5.37
C ARG A 473 22.78 -13.16 4.00
N PRO A 474 23.16 -14.03 3.03
CA PRO A 474 23.05 -13.66 1.63
C PRO A 474 21.59 -13.32 1.29
N CYS A 475 21.37 -12.54 0.23
CA CYS A 475 20.04 -12.13 -0.22
C CYS A 475 19.04 -13.29 -0.22
N ILE A 476 17.86 -13.07 0.37
CA ILE A 476 16.76 -14.00 0.33
C ILE A 476 16.29 -14.07 -1.12
N THR A 477 16.35 -15.28 -1.72
CA THR A 477 16.12 -15.48 -3.15
C THR A 477 15.16 -16.62 -3.44
N GLY A 478 14.20 -16.39 -4.33
CA GLY A 478 13.40 -17.45 -4.93
C GLY A 478 12.39 -18.15 -4.00
N ILE A 479 12.08 -17.56 -2.85
CA ILE A 479 11.10 -18.11 -1.89
C ILE A 479 9.77 -17.34 -1.94
N THR A 480 8.71 -17.99 -1.44
CA THR A 480 7.43 -17.34 -1.13
C THR A 480 7.33 -17.19 0.39
N ILE A 481 6.94 -16.00 0.86
CA ILE A 481 6.61 -15.70 2.25
C ILE A 481 5.08 -15.61 2.34
N THR A 482 4.50 -16.39 3.25
CA THR A 482 3.05 -16.56 3.44
C THR A 482 2.60 -16.29 4.88
N GLU A 483 3.50 -15.75 5.71
CA GLU A 483 3.26 -15.42 7.12
C GLU A 483 3.72 -13.98 7.38
N SER A 484 3.00 -13.27 8.26
CA SER A 484 3.39 -11.93 8.72
C SER A 484 4.67 -11.99 9.53
N ALA A 485 5.57 -11.02 9.36
CA ALA A 485 6.87 -11.02 10.02
C ALA A 485 7.38 -9.60 10.27
N THR A 486 8.00 -9.38 11.43
CA THR A 486 8.81 -8.18 11.67
C THR A 486 10.29 -8.52 11.47
N LEU A 487 10.95 -7.70 10.67
CA LEU A 487 12.31 -7.85 10.16
C LEU A 487 13.16 -6.67 10.60
N GLY A 488 14.46 -6.92 10.74
CA GLY A 488 15.46 -5.90 11.01
C GLY A 488 16.55 -6.40 11.94
N PHE A 489 16.17 -7.22 12.93
CA PHE A 489 17.02 -7.73 14.01
C PHE A 489 18.48 -8.04 13.62
N GLU A 490 19.36 -7.10 13.93
CA GLU A 490 20.83 -7.19 13.81
C GLU A 490 21.43 -7.35 12.41
N ASP A 491 20.61 -7.45 11.37
CA ASP A 491 21.07 -7.38 9.99
C ASP A 491 21.29 -5.90 9.60
N PRO A 492 22.52 -5.48 9.24
CA PRO A 492 22.76 -4.14 8.69
C PRO A 492 22.23 -4.01 7.24
N SER A 493 21.82 -5.12 6.64
CA SER A 493 21.29 -5.21 5.29
C SER A 493 20.20 -6.28 5.18
N LEU A 494 18.98 -5.88 4.85
CA LEU A 494 17.94 -6.80 4.37
C LEU A 494 17.95 -6.80 2.84
N CYS A 495 17.87 -7.99 2.25
CA CYS A 495 17.87 -8.15 0.79
C CYS A 495 16.91 -9.23 0.33
N PHE A 496 16.01 -8.85 -0.57
CA PHE A 496 15.06 -9.71 -1.28
C PHE A 496 15.32 -9.61 -2.77
N ASN A 497 15.46 -10.75 -3.44
CA ASN A 497 15.66 -10.81 -4.88
C ASN A 497 14.83 -11.95 -5.47
N ASN A 498 13.85 -11.64 -6.32
CA ASN A 498 12.90 -12.63 -6.86
C ASN A 498 12.17 -13.39 -5.73
N VAL A 499 11.63 -12.66 -4.75
CA VAL A 499 10.84 -13.19 -3.62
C VAL A 499 9.37 -12.84 -3.81
N THR A 500 8.47 -13.75 -3.44
CA THR A 500 7.02 -13.49 -3.48
C THR A 500 6.48 -13.28 -2.06
N LEU A 501 5.83 -12.14 -1.79
CA LEU A 501 4.99 -11.94 -0.61
C LEU A 501 3.55 -12.24 -1.01
N SER A 502 2.91 -13.24 -0.40
CA SER A 502 1.61 -13.76 -0.86
C SER A 502 0.60 -13.91 0.27
N GLY A 503 -0.58 -13.32 0.09
CA GLY A 503 -1.72 -13.40 1.00
C GLY A 503 -1.86 -12.15 1.89
N PRO A 504 -2.84 -12.15 2.80
CA PRO A 504 -3.17 -11.01 3.67
C PRO A 504 -2.16 -10.86 4.82
N ILE A 505 -0.88 -10.78 4.48
CA ILE A 505 0.25 -10.74 5.41
C ILE A 505 0.86 -9.35 5.51
N THR A 506 1.41 -9.04 6.68
CA THR A 506 2.14 -7.79 6.92
C THR A 506 3.60 -8.12 7.19
N VAL A 507 4.48 -7.66 6.30
CA VAL A 507 5.93 -7.72 6.47
C VAL A 507 6.42 -6.34 6.88
N ILE A 508 6.84 -6.20 8.13
CA ILE A 508 7.33 -4.94 8.70
C ILE A 508 8.86 -4.98 8.72
N VAL A 509 9.52 -3.99 8.13
CA VAL A 509 10.93 -3.70 8.39
C VAL A 509 10.98 -2.59 9.43
N ASP A 510 11.28 -2.95 10.68
CA ASP A 510 11.36 -1.98 11.78
C ASP A 510 12.80 -1.50 11.96
N LEU A 511 13.05 -0.23 11.64
CA LEU A 511 14.40 0.35 11.78
C LEU A 511 14.90 0.31 13.23
N ARG A 512 13.99 0.32 14.21
CA ARG A 512 14.31 0.21 15.64
C ARG A 512 14.83 -1.19 16.02
N GLN A 513 14.84 -2.13 15.09
CA GLN A 513 15.39 -3.48 15.29
C GLN A 513 16.67 -3.70 14.47
N MET A 514 17.00 -2.80 13.53
CA MET A 514 18.16 -2.94 12.66
C MET A 514 19.48 -2.70 13.38
N ASN A 515 20.56 -3.24 12.80
CA ASN A 515 21.90 -3.03 13.34
C ASN A 515 22.31 -1.56 13.16
N THR A 516 22.56 -0.89 14.27
CA THR A 516 22.90 0.54 14.32
C THR A 516 24.40 0.80 14.49
N TYR A 517 25.22 -0.26 14.55
CA TYR A 517 26.68 -0.19 14.70
C TYR A 517 27.41 -0.22 13.34
N VAL A 518 26.78 0.33 12.30
CA VAL A 518 27.29 0.36 10.91
C VAL A 518 27.08 1.72 10.26
N ASP A 519 27.90 2.06 9.25
CA ASP A 519 27.83 3.36 8.56
C ASP A 519 26.50 3.65 7.86
N SER A 520 25.75 2.61 7.50
CA SER A 520 24.42 2.72 6.89
C SER A 520 23.67 1.40 6.98
N VAL A 521 22.35 1.49 7.11
CA VAL A 521 21.44 0.35 7.07
C VAL A 521 20.87 0.22 5.65
N TYR A 522 20.78 -1.01 5.13
CA TYR A 522 20.30 -1.27 3.76
C TYR A 522 19.01 -2.08 3.76
N VAL A 523 18.07 -1.73 2.89
CA VAL A 523 16.88 -2.54 2.59
C VAL A 523 16.76 -2.60 1.07
N THR A 524 16.88 -3.79 0.50
CA THR A 524 16.92 -3.96 -0.96
C THR A 524 15.86 -4.94 -1.40
N LEU A 525 15.08 -4.55 -2.41
CA LEU A 525 14.13 -5.40 -3.11
C LEU A 525 14.45 -5.34 -4.60
N SER A 526 14.48 -6.50 -5.25
CA SER A 526 14.54 -6.52 -6.71
C SER A 526 13.75 -7.69 -7.29
N LYS A 527 12.94 -7.41 -8.32
CA LYS A 527 12.11 -8.41 -9.01
C LYS A 527 11.19 -9.17 -8.07
N CYS A 528 10.80 -8.56 -6.95
CA CYS A 528 9.90 -9.16 -5.99
C CYS A 528 8.46 -9.03 -6.46
N LEU A 529 7.62 -9.99 -6.10
CA LEU A 529 6.18 -9.99 -6.37
C LEU A 529 5.43 -9.86 -5.05
N LEU A 530 4.66 -8.78 -4.88
CA LEU A 530 3.76 -8.60 -3.75
C LEU A 530 2.33 -8.85 -4.23
N THR A 531 1.59 -9.77 -3.61
CA THR A 531 0.28 -10.19 -4.12
C THR A 531 -0.70 -10.64 -3.04
N GLY A 532 -2.00 -10.51 -3.32
CA GLY A 532 -3.07 -11.13 -2.54
C GLY A 532 -3.35 -10.45 -1.19
N GLY A 533 -3.22 -9.13 -1.13
CA GLY A 533 -3.44 -8.33 0.08
C GLY A 533 -2.20 -8.05 0.91
N ALA A 534 -1.01 -8.46 0.44
CA ALA A 534 0.24 -8.31 1.18
C ALA A 534 0.62 -6.84 1.42
N GLN A 535 1.16 -6.55 2.59
CA GLN A 535 1.62 -5.22 2.98
C GLN A 535 3.10 -5.26 3.35
N LEU A 536 3.91 -4.40 2.73
CA LEU A 536 5.32 -4.20 3.07
C LEU A 536 5.48 -2.83 3.74
N ILE A 537 5.76 -2.83 5.04
CA ILE A 537 5.86 -1.60 5.84
C ILE A 537 7.32 -1.34 6.20
N ILE A 538 7.90 -0.26 5.67
CA ILE A 538 9.19 0.27 6.15
C ILE A 538 8.88 1.27 7.26
N ASN A 539 9.02 0.81 8.51
CA ASN A 539 8.65 1.56 9.70
C ASN A 539 9.86 2.30 10.29
N GLY A 540 9.81 3.63 10.22
CA GLY A 540 10.79 4.53 10.82
C GLY A 540 10.71 4.64 12.34
N LEU A 541 11.32 5.70 12.85
CA LEU A 541 11.44 6.05 14.26
C LEU A 541 10.25 6.85 14.78
N ASN A 542 10.07 6.83 16.10
CA ASN A 542 9.09 7.66 16.80
C ASN A 542 9.57 9.10 17.01
N SER A 543 10.88 9.36 16.92
CA SER A 543 11.52 10.67 17.14
C SER A 543 12.90 10.75 16.47
N ILE A 544 13.56 11.91 16.53
CA ILE A 544 14.91 12.10 15.96
C ILE A 544 15.97 11.39 16.82
N GLU A 545 16.23 10.13 16.54
CA GLU A 545 17.36 9.40 17.13
C GLU A 545 18.65 9.75 16.36
N GLU A 546 19.37 10.81 16.77
CA GLU A 546 20.61 11.27 16.11
C GLU A 546 21.72 10.20 16.00
N TRP A 547 21.62 9.13 16.80
CA TRP A 547 22.56 8.02 16.81
C TRP A 547 22.26 6.92 15.79
N MET A 548 21.11 6.97 15.10
CA MET A 548 20.75 6.02 14.05
C MET A 548 21.51 6.31 12.75
N PRO A 549 22.16 5.30 12.14
CA PRO A 549 22.84 5.48 10.86
C PRO A 549 21.84 5.68 9.71
N PRO A 550 22.26 6.31 8.59
CA PRO A 550 21.43 6.52 7.41
C PRO A 550 20.82 5.23 6.84
N LEU A 551 19.52 5.26 6.56
CA LEU A 551 18.83 4.18 5.84
C LEU A 551 19.03 4.32 4.33
N LYS A 552 19.25 3.21 3.63
CA LYS A 552 19.34 3.12 2.17
C LYS A 552 18.35 2.05 1.68
N VAL A 553 17.16 2.47 1.28
CA VAL A 553 16.17 1.62 0.60
C VAL A 553 16.39 1.69 -0.92
N ASP A 554 16.39 0.53 -1.58
CA ASP A 554 16.53 0.42 -3.03
C ASP A 554 15.62 -0.70 -3.57
N MET A 555 14.54 -0.31 -4.25
CA MET A 555 13.49 -1.18 -4.80
C MET A 555 13.52 -1.09 -6.32
N LYS A 556 13.65 -2.23 -7.02
CA LYS A 556 13.94 -2.27 -8.47
C LYS A 556 13.24 -3.37 -9.23
N GLU A 557 12.51 -3.00 -10.28
CA GLU A 557 11.79 -3.94 -11.15
C GLU A 557 10.79 -4.81 -10.36
N ASP A 558 10.27 -4.31 -9.24
CA ASP A 558 9.33 -5.02 -8.38
C ASP A 558 7.89 -4.91 -8.94
N THR A 559 7.07 -5.94 -8.69
CA THR A 559 5.67 -5.98 -9.12
C THR A 559 4.74 -6.10 -7.92
N SER A 560 3.70 -5.27 -7.88
CA SER A 560 2.60 -5.40 -6.92
C SER A 560 1.29 -5.67 -7.65
N ASN A 561 0.49 -6.62 -7.13
CA ASN A 561 -0.86 -6.90 -7.59
C ASN A 561 -1.80 -7.12 -6.39
N GLU A 562 -2.62 -6.12 -6.09
CA GLU A 562 -3.46 -6.07 -4.87
C GLU A 562 -2.61 -6.10 -3.58
N ALA A 563 -1.48 -5.38 -3.59
CA ALA A 563 -0.58 -5.27 -2.45
C ALA A 563 -0.05 -3.84 -2.28
N THR A 564 0.33 -3.49 -1.05
CA THR A 564 0.61 -2.10 -0.67
C THR A 564 2.00 -1.96 -0.06
N ILE A 565 2.78 -1.01 -0.55
CA ILE A 565 4.06 -0.60 0.04
C ILE A 565 3.81 0.62 0.92
N VAL A 566 4.27 0.60 2.16
CA VAL A 566 4.06 1.66 3.16
C VAL A 566 5.42 2.18 3.63
N PHE A 567 5.66 3.49 3.53
CA PHE A 567 6.73 4.18 4.24
C PHE A 567 6.11 5.01 5.34
N GLN A 568 6.51 4.78 6.59
CA GLN A 568 5.88 5.46 7.72
C GLN A 568 6.86 5.94 8.79
N SER A 569 6.40 6.89 9.60
CA SER A 569 7.14 7.47 10.71
C SER A 569 8.39 8.25 10.25
N GLN A 570 9.31 8.56 11.16
CA GLN A 570 10.50 9.36 10.85
C GLN A 570 11.66 8.50 10.32
N MET A 571 12.22 8.86 9.16
CA MET A 571 13.46 8.25 8.68
C MET A 571 14.69 8.90 9.35
N PRO A 572 15.78 8.15 9.64
CA PRO A 572 17.01 8.74 10.15
C PRO A 572 17.59 9.77 9.17
N ARG A 573 18.38 10.73 9.67
CA ARG A 573 18.92 11.82 8.85
C ARG A 573 19.84 11.25 7.75
N LYS A 574 19.90 11.93 6.60
CA LYS A 574 20.70 11.53 5.42
C LYS A 574 20.28 10.19 4.78
N SER A 575 19.06 9.74 5.01
CA SER A 575 18.51 8.53 4.41
C SER A 575 18.23 8.69 2.92
N ARG A 576 18.22 7.58 2.19
CA ARG A 576 17.89 7.49 0.77
C ARG A 576 16.88 6.37 0.53
N ILE A 577 15.79 6.68 -0.16
CA ILE A 577 14.77 5.72 -0.60
C ILE A 577 14.67 5.81 -2.12
N ILE A 578 14.81 4.68 -2.81
CA ILE A 578 14.68 4.57 -4.28
C ILE A 578 13.63 3.52 -4.64
N LEU A 579 12.75 3.86 -5.58
CA LEU A 579 11.81 2.96 -6.25
C LEU A 579 11.96 3.16 -7.77
N ASP A 580 12.54 2.20 -8.48
CA ASP A 580 12.90 2.30 -9.90
C ASP A 580 12.24 1.19 -10.75
N LYS A 581 11.57 1.58 -11.83
CA LYS A 581 11.00 0.67 -12.86
C LYS A 581 10.03 -0.40 -12.33
N SER A 582 9.35 -0.14 -11.22
CA SER A 582 8.38 -1.07 -10.65
C SER A 582 7.00 -0.92 -11.29
N GLU A 583 6.22 -2.00 -11.33
CA GLU A 583 4.83 -2.00 -11.79
C GLU A 583 3.90 -2.34 -10.63
N LEU A 584 3.15 -1.35 -10.15
CA LEU A 584 2.29 -1.48 -8.98
C LEU A 584 0.82 -1.33 -9.37
N TYR A 585 0.02 -2.36 -9.06
CA TYR A 585 -1.40 -2.45 -9.36
C TYR A 585 -2.22 -2.78 -8.10
N ALA A 586 -3.33 -2.08 -7.91
CA ALA A 586 -4.36 -2.45 -6.94
C ALA A 586 -5.74 -1.95 -7.37
N THR A 587 -6.77 -2.47 -6.71
CA THR A 587 -8.16 -2.02 -6.82
C THR A 587 -8.71 -1.57 -5.48
N THR A 588 -9.80 -0.77 -5.52
CA THR A 588 -10.51 -0.34 -4.30
C THR A 588 -10.92 -1.51 -3.42
N ASP A 589 -11.37 -2.63 -4.00
CA ASP A 589 -11.84 -3.78 -3.21
C ASP A 589 -10.76 -4.83 -2.92
N GLY A 590 -9.73 -4.93 -3.76
CA GLY A 590 -8.67 -5.94 -3.65
C GLY A 590 -7.52 -5.57 -2.70
N SER A 591 -7.20 -4.27 -2.54
CA SER A 591 -6.26 -3.86 -1.49
C SER A 591 -6.86 -4.10 -0.10
N LEU A 592 -6.05 -4.66 0.80
CA LEU A 592 -6.39 -4.86 2.21
C LEU A 592 -5.79 -3.80 3.14
N TYR A 593 -5.30 -2.68 2.58
CA TYR A 593 -4.84 -1.56 3.39
C TYR A 593 -6.03 -0.85 4.06
N VAL A 594 -5.97 -0.73 5.39
CA VAL A 594 -6.96 -0.03 6.21
C VAL A 594 -6.35 1.30 6.68
N PRO A 595 -6.95 2.46 6.35
CA PRO A 595 -6.48 3.75 6.84
C PRO A 595 -6.46 3.82 8.35
N THR A 596 -5.46 4.50 8.92
CA THR A 596 -5.39 4.78 10.37
C THR A 596 -5.84 6.19 10.72
N THR A 597 -6.24 6.98 9.72
CA THR A 597 -6.77 8.34 9.89
C THR A 597 -8.19 8.28 10.48
N THR A 598 -8.44 9.08 11.52
CA THR A 598 -9.70 9.04 12.29
C THR A 598 -10.92 9.45 11.45
N GLY A 599 -11.97 8.61 11.44
CA GLY A 599 -13.19 8.81 10.65
C GLY A 599 -13.11 8.29 9.21
N GLU A 600 -12.02 7.60 8.86
CA GLU A 600 -11.73 7.05 7.54
C GLU A 600 -11.49 5.52 7.57
N GLU A 601 -11.58 4.90 8.75
CA GLU A 601 -11.26 3.49 9.01
C GLU A 601 -12.16 2.52 8.21
N ASP A 602 -13.42 2.88 7.99
CA ASP A 602 -14.39 2.10 7.21
C ASP A 602 -14.25 2.27 5.69
N LYS A 603 -13.36 3.14 5.21
CA LYS A 603 -13.25 3.48 3.77
C LYS A 603 -12.07 2.78 3.10
N LYS A 604 -12.34 2.22 1.91
CA LYS A 604 -11.31 1.59 1.07
C LYS A 604 -10.80 2.54 0.00
N TYR A 605 -9.47 2.63 -0.13
CA TYR A 605 -8.80 3.52 -1.08
C TYR A 605 -7.96 2.82 -2.16
N GLY A 606 -7.77 1.51 -2.09
CA GLY A 606 -6.99 0.75 -3.07
C GLY A 606 -5.50 1.16 -3.23
N PRO A 607 -4.77 1.68 -2.22
CA PRO A 607 -3.46 2.28 -2.48
C PRO A 607 -2.39 1.23 -2.81
N VAL A 608 -1.54 1.55 -3.79
CA VAL A 608 -0.33 0.77 -4.09
C VAL A 608 0.90 1.29 -3.31
N LEU A 609 0.91 2.58 -2.98
CA LEU A 609 1.93 3.23 -2.17
C LEU A 609 1.27 4.11 -1.11
N VAL A 610 1.70 3.97 0.15
CA VAL A 610 1.26 4.81 1.27
C VAL A 610 2.45 5.50 1.92
N LEU A 611 2.30 6.80 2.21
CA LEU A 611 3.24 7.59 3.00
C LEU A 611 2.52 8.05 4.30
N ASN A 612 2.76 7.38 5.42
CA ASN A 612 2.01 7.62 6.67
C ASN A 612 2.88 8.31 7.73
N ASN A 613 2.58 9.57 8.06
CA ASN A 613 3.38 10.42 8.94
C ASN A 613 4.87 10.40 8.55
N LEU A 614 5.18 10.59 7.26
CA LEU A 614 6.54 10.41 6.76
C LEU A 614 7.37 11.69 6.95
N TRP A 615 8.40 11.61 7.78
CA TRP A 615 9.35 12.71 8.00
C TRP A 615 10.72 12.39 7.43
N LEU A 616 11.23 13.31 6.60
CA LEU A 616 12.51 13.22 5.92
C LEU A 616 13.38 14.45 6.25
N PHE A 617 14.59 14.19 6.74
CA PHE A 617 15.56 15.20 7.20
C PHE A 617 16.91 14.98 6.51
N GLU A 618 17.45 15.99 5.83
CA GLU A 618 18.67 15.87 4.99
C GLU A 618 18.62 14.70 4.00
N SER A 619 17.42 14.23 3.63
CA SER A 619 17.20 12.90 3.04
C SER A 619 16.75 12.98 1.57
N GLN A 620 16.69 11.82 0.91
CA GLN A 620 16.30 11.71 -0.49
C GLN A 620 15.27 10.61 -0.72
N LEU A 621 14.15 10.94 -1.35
CA LEU A 621 13.17 9.99 -1.90
C LEU A 621 13.17 10.14 -3.43
N VAL A 622 13.44 9.05 -4.16
CA VAL A 622 13.45 9.04 -5.64
C VAL A 622 12.55 7.93 -6.13
N ILE A 623 11.61 8.29 -7.00
CA ILE A 623 10.76 7.36 -7.71
C ILE A 623 10.96 7.61 -9.21
N THR A 624 11.45 6.61 -9.94
CA THR A 624 11.82 6.71 -11.35
C THR A 624 11.17 5.62 -12.19
N GLU A 625 10.68 6.00 -13.37
CA GLU A 625 10.17 5.09 -14.42
C GLU A 625 9.11 4.08 -13.92
N THR A 626 8.45 4.38 -12.80
CA THR A 626 7.55 3.47 -12.08
C THR A 626 6.10 3.69 -12.52
N ARG A 627 5.34 2.61 -12.61
CA ARG A 627 3.93 2.62 -12.99
C ARG A 627 3.05 2.36 -11.78
N PHE A 628 2.19 3.33 -11.46
CA PHE A 628 1.15 3.23 -10.45
C PHE A 628 -0.21 3.08 -11.14
N THR A 629 -0.96 2.02 -10.84
CA THR A 629 -2.28 1.78 -11.44
C THR A 629 -3.29 1.42 -10.35
N CYS A 630 -4.31 2.27 -10.19
CA CYS A 630 -5.40 2.11 -9.21
C CYS A 630 -6.75 2.10 -9.94
N VAL A 631 -7.58 1.05 -9.76
CA VAL A 631 -8.93 0.96 -10.35
C VAL A 631 -10.02 0.77 -9.29
N GLY A 632 -11.08 1.55 -9.36
CA GLY A 632 -12.22 1.53 -8.44
C GLY A 632 -12.67 2.96 -8.08
N GLU A 633 -13.93 3.14 -7.69
CA GLU A 633 -14.55 4.46 -7.53
C GLU A 633 -13.81 5.38 -6.55
N MET A 634 -13.27 4.82 -5.47
CA MET A 634 -12.50 5.53 -4.45
C MET A 634 -10.97 5.41 -4.63
N CYS A 635 -10.51 4.77 -5.71
CA CYS A 635 -9.12 4.34 -5.84
C CYS A 635 -8.14 5.52 -5.97
N SER A 636 -7.17 5.57 -5.05
CA SER A 636 -6.09 6.57 -5.00
C SER A 636 -4.72 5.90 -5.04
N SER A 637 -3.93 6.11 -6.10
CA SER A 637 -2.70 5.33 -6.32
C SER A 637 -1.62 5.56 -5.25
N ILE A 638 -1.41 6.81 -4.86
CA ILE A 638 -0.49 7.19 -3.77
C ILE A 638 -1.35 7.82 -2.68
N LEU A 639 -1.42 7.19 -1.52
CA LEU A 639 -2.11 7.73 -0.34
C LEU A 639 -1.08 8.36 0.60
N VAL A 640 -1.42 9.49 1.20
CA VAL A 640 -0.66 10.12 2.28
C VAL A 640 -1.58 10.24 3.48
N GLU A 641 -1.11 9.82 4.64
CA GLU A 641 -1.81 9.94 5.92
C GLU A 641 -0.91 10.71 6.90
N HIS A 642 -1.50 11.42 7.86
CA HIS A 642 -0.78 12.08 8.96
C HIS A 642 0.41 12.99 8.56
N ASN A 643 0.38 13.53 7.34
CA ASN A 643 1.30 14.50 6.72
C ASN A 643 2.58 13.92 6.08
N LEU A 644 3.05 14.61 5.03
CA LEU A 644 4.37 14.41 4.41
C LEU A 644 5.26 15.61 4.70
N ASN A 645 6.39 15.38 5.38
CA ASN A 645 7.28 16.41 5.89
C ASN A 645 8.68 16.31 5.26
N LEU A 646 9.00 17.24 4.36
CA LEU A 646 10.34 17.39 3.78
C LEU A 646 11.07 18.56 4.45
N GLN A 647 12.11 18.26 5.23
CA GLN A 647 12.85 19.26 6.00
C GLN A 647 14.36 19.19 5.76
N GLU A 648 15.06 20.28 6.07
CA GLU A 648 16.53 20.38 6.10
C GLU A 648 17.21 19.93 4.79
N ARG A 649 16.95 20.62 3.67
CA ARG A 649 17.51 20.28 2.34
C ARG A 649 17.19 18.87 1.84
N THR A 650 16.05 18.32 2.26
CA THR A 650 15.51 17.06 1.74
C THR A 650 15.10 17.21 0.27
N SER A 651 15.22 16.13 -0.50
CA SER A 651 14.75 16.07 -1.89
C SER A 651 13.79 14.90 -2.14
N PHE A 652 12.63 15.18 -2.74
CA PHE A 652 11.71 14.17 -3.25
C PHE A 652 11.55 14.37 -4.76
N PHE A 653 11.98 13.39 -5.54
CA PHE A 653 11.84 13.35 -7.00
C PHE A 653 10.84 12.27 -7.44
N LEU A 654 9.86 12.66 -8.26
CA LEU A 654 9.00 11.76 -9.03
C LEU A 654 9.33 11.98 -10.51
N TYR A 655 9.95 11.01 -11.18
CA TYR A 655 10.52 11.19 -12.52
C TYR A 655 10.05 10.12 -13.51
N GLY A 656 9.50 10.54 -14.66
CA GLY A 656 9.16 9.63 -15.76
C GLY A 656 8.11 8.57 -15.43
N CYS A 657 7.35 8.76 -14.36
CA CYS A 657 6.36 7.79 -13.86
C CYS A 657 5.03 7.89 -14.61
N LEU A 658 4.28 6.79 -14.61
CA LEU A 658 2.89 6.75 -15.05
C LEU A 658 2.00 6.59 -13.83
N ILE A 659 1.16 7.59 -13.55
CA ILE A 659 0.23 7.60 -12.42
C ILE A 659 -1.18 7.50 -13.00
N TYR A 660 -1.81 6.34 -12.81
CA TYR A 660 -3.20 6.09 -13.18
C TYR A 660 -4.01 5.82 -11.93
N ALA A 661 -5.08 6.58 -11.73
CA ALA A 661 -6.07 6.35 -10.69
C ALA A 661 -7.48 6.67 -11.19
N GLN A 662 -8.50 6.07 -10.59
CA GLN A 662 -9.88 6.45 -10.90
C GLN A 662 -10.37 7.68 -10.12
N ASN A 663 -9.86 7.96 -8.90
CA ASN A 663 -10.27 9.15 -8.13
C ASN A 663 -9.16 10.21 -7.98
N HIS A 664 -8.01 9.81 -7.41
CA HIS A 664 -6.89 10.71 -7.13
C HIS A 664 -5.54 10.07 -7.45
N GLY A 665 -4.66 10.78 -8.16
CA GLY A 665 -3.28 10.31 -8.39
C GLY A 665 -2.49 10.21 -7.07
N MET A 666 -2.46 11.30 -6.33
CA MET A 666 -1.89 11.42 -4.99
C MET A 666 -2.91 12.08 -4.06
N TYR A 667 -3.35 11.37 -3.01
CA TYR A 667 -4.36 11.86 -2.08
C TYR A 667 -3.83 11.91 -0.66
N PHE A 668 -3.82 13.09 -0.06
CA PHE A 668 -3.55 13.29 1.35
C PHE A 668 -4.88 13.27 2.11
N LEU A 669 -5.06 12.23 2.92
CA LEU A 669 -6.24 11.97 3.72
C LEU A 669 -6.18 12.84 4.98
N ALA A 670 -7.01 13.88 5.04
CA ALA A 670 -7.03 14.90 6.11
C ALA A 670 -5.64 15.39 6.54
N SER A 671 -4.73 15.58 5.57
CA SER A 671 -3.32 15.81 5.83
C SER A 671 -2.64 16.75 4.83
N ASP A 672 -1.49 17.23 5.25
CA ASP A 672 -0.77 18.36 4.68
C ASP A 672 0.54 17.94 3.99
N LEU A 673 0.96 18.78 3.05
CA LEU A 673 2.27 18.74 2.41
C LEU A 673 3.14 19.90 2.96
N TYR A 674 4.22 19.55 3.67
CA TYR A 674 5.21 20.51 4.16
C TYR A 674 6.53 20.35 3.40
N VAL A 675 6.96 21.40 2.69
CA VAL A 675 8.28 21.49 2.04
C VAL A 675 9.03 22.68 2.63
N LEU A 676 9.95 22.39 3.55
CA LEU A 676 10.52 23.38 4.47
C LEU A 676 12.04 23.44 4.38
N SER A 677 12.63 24.53 4.85
CA SER A 677 14.07 24.63 5.16
C SER A 677 14.98 24.24 3.99
N SER A 678 14.77 24.90 2.84
CA SER A 678 15.50 24.67 1.60
C SER A 678 15.36 23.24 1.02
N SER A 679 14.24 22.55 1.30
CA SER A 679 13.90 21.26 0.69
C SER A 679 13.18 21.43 -0.67
N VAL A 680 13.19 20.38 -1.49
CA VAL A 680 12.59 20.37 -2.82
C VAL A 680 11.72 19.13 -3.07
N LEU A 681 10.47 19.35 -3.47
CA LEU A 681 9.62 18.35 -4.13
C LEU A 681 9.60 18.65 -5.62
N SER A 682 10.07 17.73 -6.47
CA SER A 682 10.07 17.91 -7.91
C SER A 682 9.44 16.75 -8.66
N LEU A 683 8.41 17.08 -9.45
CA LEU A 683 7.67 16.15 -10.29
C LEU A 683 8.05 16.43 -11.74
N GLN A 684 8.74 15.51 -12.41
CA GLN A 684 9.29 15.73 -13.74
C GLN A 684 8.91 14.63 -14.74
N LEU A 685 8.52 14.99 -15.96
CA LEU A 685 8.28 14.05 -17.08
C LEU A 685 7.24 12.95 -16.80
N ASN A 686 6.39 13.11 -15.79
CA ASN A 686 5.38 12.11 -15.43
C ASN A 686 4.11 12.27 -16.27
N LYS A 687 3.37 11.17 -16.46
CA LYS A 687 2.04 11.16 -17.07
C LYS A 687 0.99 10.83 -16.00
N TRP A 688 -0.01 11.69 -15.84
CA TRP A 688 -1.05 11.61 -14.83
C TRP A 688 -2.41 11.42 -15.50
N TYR A 689 -3.09 10.32 -15.16
CA TYR A 689 -4.44 10.00 -15.62
C TYR A 689 -5.33 9.82 -14.39
N SER A 690 -6.32 10.70 -14.24
CA SER A 690 -7.26 10.66 -13.11
C SER A 690 -8.67 10.97 -13.61
N TYR A 691 -9.58 10.02 -13.50
CA TYR A 691 -10.96 10.18 -14.02
C TYR A 691 -11.82 11.07 -13.13
N GLY A 692 -11.72 10.91 -11.82
CA GLY A 692 -12.49 11.64 -10.82
C GLY A 692 -11.96 13.06 -10.61
N VAL A 693 -11.40 13.31 -9.44
CA VAL A 693 -11.24 14.68 -8.95
C VAL A 693 -9.84 15.26 -9.16
N GLY A 694 -8.77 14.54 -8.81
CA GLY A 694 -7.46 15.17 -8.57
C GLY A 694 -6.27 14.47 -9.20
N ALA A 695 -5.25 15.24 -9.61
CA ALA A 695 -3.89 14.71 -9.68
C ALA A 695 -3.25 14.68 -8.28
N LEU A 696 -3.29 15.81 -7.56
CA LEU A 696 -2.88 15.93 -6.16
C LEU A 696 -3.97 16.64 -5.34
N LYS A 697 -4.44 16.02 -4.25
CA LYS A 697 -5.34 16.64 -3.27
C LYS A 697 -4.71 16.64 -1.89
N SER A 698 -4.65 17.81 -1.25
CA SER A 698 -4.15 18.00 0.11
C SER A 698 -5.07 18.87 0.96
N GLN A 699 -4.88 18.91 2.28
CA GLN A 699 -5.53 19.88 3.14
C GLN A 699 -4.78 21.22 3.09
N GLN A 700 -3.49 21.26 3.43
CA GLN A 700 -2.62 22.43 3.20
C GLN A 700 -1.42 22.05 2.33
N ILE A 701 -1.00 22.97 1.44
CA ILE A 701 0.32 22.92 0.79
C ILE A 701 1.14 24.09 1.32
N VAL A 702 2.22 23.81 2.06
CA VAL A 702 3.06 24.81 2.72
C VAL A 702 4.50 24.72 2.22
N LEU A 703 4.94 25.76 1.52
CA LEU A 703 6.32 25.96 1.08
C LEU A 703 6.92 27.11 1.89
N ARG A 704 7.92 26.83 2.73
CA ARG A 704 8.45 27.80 3.70
C ARG A 704 9.97 27.71 3.83
N ASP A 705 10.62 28.84 4.11
CA ASP A 705 12.06 28.93 4.39
C ASP A 705 12.90 28.34 3.23
N ARG A 706 12.69 28.90 2.02
CA ARG A 706 13.21 28.42 0.72
C ARG A 706 12.68 27.05 0.25
N GLY A 707 11.46 26.69 0.64
CA GLY A 707 10.79 25.47 0.17
C GLY A 707 10.43 25.55 -1.32
N VAL A 708 10.60 24.45 -2.06
CA VAL A 708 10.34 24.42 -3.50
C VAL A 708 9.44 23.26 -3.92
N LEU A 709 8.33 23.58 -4.59
CA LEU A 709 7.51 22.63 -5.36
C LEU A 709 7.67 22.93 -6.86
N HIS A 710 8.38 22.04 -7.57
CA HIS A 710 8.74 22.24 -8.97
C HIS A 710 8.22 21.15 -9.89
N LEU A 711 7.28 21.52 -10.76
CA LEU A 711 6.72 20.67 -11.80
C LEU A 711 7.35 21.00 -13.15
N TYR A 712 7.94 19.99 -13.78
CA TYR A 712 8.60 20.13 -15.08
C TYR A 712 8.12 19.09 -16.09
N TRP A 713 7.52 19.56 -17.18
CA TRP A 713 7.23 18.75 -18.37
C TRP A 713 6.32 17.53 -18.10
N ASN A 714 5.40 17.65 -17.15
CA ASN A 714 4.39 16.62 -16.88
C ASN A 714 3.24 16.74 -17.89
N PHE A 715 2.58 15.61 -18.17
CA PHE A 715 1.32 15.56 -18.88
C PHE A 715 0.20 15.16 -17.92
N PHE A 716 -0.84 15.98 -17.81
CA PHE A 716 -2.01 15.74 -16.98
C PHE A 716 -3.24 15.55 -17.87
N PHE A 717 -3.99 14.48 -17.63
CA PHE A 717 -5.30 14.21 -18.23
C PHE A 717 -6.28 13.84 -17.09
N VAL A 718 -6.89 14.87 -16.51
CA VAL A 718 -7.53 14.85 -15.19
C VAL A 718 -8.98 15.35 -15.28
N GLY A 719 -9.90 14.73 -14.55
CA GLY A 719 -11.33 15.04 -14.59
C GLY A 719 -11.66 16.45 -14.14
N TYR A 720 -11.20 16.85 -12.94
CA TYR A 720 -11.60 18.11 -12.30
C TYR A 720 -10.42 19.07 -12.07
N SER A 721 -9.41 18.71 -11.27
CA SER A 721 -8.29 19.63 -10.97
C SER A 721 -6.92 18.96 -10.87
N ILE A 722 -5.84 19.67 -11.26
CA ILE A 722 -4.48 19.18 -11.01
C ILE A 722 -4.14 19.28 -9.52
N PHE A 723 -4.33 20.45 -8.91
CA PHE A 723 -4.16 20.67 -7.48
C PHE A 723 -5.49 20.97 -6.80
N THR A 724 -5.81 20.23 -5.74
CA THR A 724 -6.86 20.57 -4.77
C THR A 724 -6.22 20.84 -3.41
N ALA A 725 -6.54 21.97 -2.77
CA ALA A 725 -6.12 22.27 -1.40
C ALA A 725 -7.21 23.04 -0.61
N SER A 726 -7.13 23.10 0.71
CA SER A 726 -7.87 24.11 1.50
C SER A 726 -7.10 25.43 1.59
N ASN A 727 -5.75 25.42 1.55
CA ASN A 727 -4.91 26.59 1.29
C ASN A 727 -3.60 26.18 0.60
N ILE A 728 -3.00 27.13 -0.10
CA ILE A 728 -1.61 27.03 -0.58
C ILE A 728 -0.85 28.24 -0.03
N THR A 729 0.21 28.01 0.75
CA THR A 729 1.05 29.06 1.32
C THR A 729 2.48 28.91 0.84
N ILE A 730 3.01 29.97 0.24
CA ILE A 730 4.37 30.07 -0.31
C ILE A 730 5.02 31.26 0.36
N GLU A 731 5.91 31.03 1.33
CA GLU A 731 6.48 32.09 2.15
C GLU A 731 7.99 31.95 2.38
N LYS A 732 8.65 33.07 2.68
CA LYS A 732 10.08 33.20 2.95
C LYS A 732 10.97 32.61 1.86
N GLU A 733 11.09 33.35 0.75
CA GLU A 733 11.91 33.01 -0.43
C GLU A 733 11.52 31.68 -1.10
N SER A 734 10.30 31.19 -0.93
CA SER A 734 9.85 29.88 -1.45
C SER A 734 9.35 29.96 -2.90
N LEU A 735 9.29 28.81 -3.59
CA LEU A 735 8.93 28.73 -5.01
C LEU A 735 7.89 27.63 -5.29
N LEU A 736 6.73 28.03 -5.83
CA LEU A 736 5.83 27.14 -6.57
C LEU A 736 6.04 27.39 -8.07
N SER A 737 6.46 26.37 -8.82
CA SER A 737 6.74 26.54 -10.25
C SER A 737 6.21 25.40 -11.09
N LEU A 738 5.35 25.73 -12.05
CA LEU A 738 4.90 24.84 -13.11
C LEU A 738 5.52 25.27 -14.43
N ARG A 739 6.24 24.35 -15.09
CA ARG A 739 6.96 24.63 -16.33
C ARG A 739 6.79 23.53 -17.37
N ARG A 740 6.52 23.91 -18.62
CA ARG A 740 6.41 22.97 -19.78
C ARG A 740 5.33 21.88 -19.65
N CYS A 741 4.37 22.02 -18.74
CA CYS A 741 3.34 21.00 -18.52
C CYS A 741 2.19 21.13 -19.53
N GLY A 742 1.71 19.99 -20.03
CA GLY A 742 0.42 19.87 -20.71
C GLY A 742 -0.66 19.51 -19.69
N CYS A 743 -1.71 20.32 -19.60
CA CYS A 743 -2.71 20.30 -18.55
C CYS A 743 -4.11 20.19 -19.16
N ASN A 744 -4.59 18.96 -19.34
CA ASN A 744 -5.94 18.69 -19.82
C ASN A 744 -6.83 18.44 -18.59
N THR A 745 -7.59 19.46 -18.18
CA THR A 745 -8.29 19.52 -16.88
C THR A 745 -9.30 20.67 -16.86
N MET A 746 -10.27 20.67 -15.94
CA MET A 746 -11.16 21.81 -15.73
C MET A 746 -10.46 22.95 -14.96
N LEU A 747 -9.63 22.60 -13.97
CA LEU A 747 -8.92 23.54 -13.11
C LEU A 747 -7.44 23.17 -12.95
N LEU A 748 -6.55 24.15 -13.00
CA LEU A 748 -5.16 23.93 -12.63
C LEU A 748 -4.97 23.95 -11.09
N PHE A 749 -5.58 24.92 -10.41
CA PHE A 749 -5.75 24.96 -8.96
C PHE A 749 -7.23 25.02 -8.58
N HIS A 750 -7.63 24.27 -7.57
CA HIS A 750 -8.90 24.37 -6.87
C HIS A 750 -8.61 24.55 -5.37
N VAL A 751 -9.04 25.66 -4.78
CA VAL A 751 -8.85 25.94 -3.35
C VAL A 751 -10.21 26.20 -2.69
N ASP A 752 -10.46 25.67 -1.49
CA ASP A 752 -11.75 25.74 -0.76
C ASP A 752 -12.50 27.08 -0.94
N ASP A 753 -13.69 27.02 -1.55
CA ASP A 753 -14.49 28.20 -1.96
C ASP A 753 -14.93 29.11 -0.80
N VAL A 754 -14.89 28.63 0.45
CA VAL A 754 -15.45 29.36 1.62
C VAL A 754 -14.39 30.15 2.37
N LYS A 755 -13.18 29.58 2.51
CA LYS A 755 -12.10 30.16 3.34
C LYS A 755 -10.70 30.04 2.74
N GLY A 756 -10.56 29.35 1.61
CA GLY A 756 -9.27 29.01 1.03
C GLY A 756 -8.66 30.11 0.18
N ASN A 757 -7.33 30.19 0.17
CA ASN A 757 -6.61 31.06 -0.77
C ASN A 757 -5.20 30.55 -1.11
N ILE A 758 -4.61 31.17 -2.13
CA ILE A 758 -3.19 31.06 -2.47
C ILE A 758 -2.47 32.30 -1.91
N ASN A 759 -1.56 32.09 -0.96
CA ASN A 759 -0.78 33.14 -0.30
C ASN A 759 0.68 33.09 -0.78
N VAL A 760 1.21 34.20 -1.29
CA VAL A 760 2.60 34.35 -1.75
C VAL A 760 3.24 35.50 -0.97
N LEU A 761 4.06 35.16 0.02
CA LEU A 761 4.53 36.06 1.08
C LEU A 761 6.06 36.07 1.20
N ASP A 762 6.62 37.12 1.80
CA ASP A 762 8.03 37.26 2.15
C ASP A 762 8.99 36.84 1.01
N ASN A 763 9.06 37.68 -0.03
CA ASN A 763 9.94 37.53 -1.19
C ASN A 763 9.79 36.19 -1.95
N SER A 764 8.59 35.60 -1.95
CA SER A 764 8.31 34.31 -2.58
C SER A 764 7.76 34.43 -4.01
N VAL A 765 7.79 33.32 -4.75
CA VAL A 765 7.47 33.28 -6.18
C VAL A 765 6.47 32.19 -6.52
N TRP A 766 5.46 32.55 -7.31
CA TRP A 766 4.61 31.62 -8.03
C TRP A 766 4.82 31.79 -9.55
N SER A 767 5.18 30.71 -10.25
CA SER A 767 5.65 30.76 -11.64
C SER A 767 4.89 29.80 -12.56
N LEU A 768 4.31 30.34 -13.63
CA LEU A 768 3.54 29.64 -14.66
C LEU A 768 4.19 29.87 -16.04
N HIS A 769 4.97 28.90 -16.54
CA HIS A 769 5.77 29.10 -17.76
C HIS A 769 5.65 27.97 -18.79
N ARG A 770 5.40 28.30 -20.07
CA ARG A 770 5.23 27.32 -21.16
C ARG A 770 4.19 26.25 -20.82
N LEU A 771 3.06 26.66 -20.26
CA LEU A 771 1.97 25.74 -19.91
C LEU A 771 0.99 25.67 -21.08
N THR A 772 0.36 24.51 -21.26
CA THR A 772 -0.83 24.37 -22.11
C THR A 772 -1.98 23.90 -21.25
N LEU A 773 -3.05 24.68 -21.20
CA LEU A 773 -4.27 24.38 -20.45
C LEU A 773 -5.42 24.16 -21.45
N ALA A 774 -5.97 22.95 -21.44
CA ALA A 774 -6.96 22.44 -22.39
C ALA A 774 -8.01 21.56 -21.71
N GLU A 775 -9.03 21.12 -22.45
CA GLU A 775 -10.14 20.32 -21.92
C GLU A 775 -9.71 18.91 -21.49
N GLY A 776 -10.27 18.44 -20.38
CA GLY A 776 -10.01 17.12 -19.77
C GLY A 776 -11.07 16.06 -20.12
N TRP A 777 -11.42 15.21 -19.16
CA TRP A 777 -12.41 14.13 -19.36
C TRP A 777 -13.86 14.62 -19.51
N TYR A 778 -14.22 15.76 -18.89
CA TYR A 778 -15.60 16.22 -18.77
C TYR A 778 -15.81 17.64 -19.32
N MET A 779 -16.87 17.78 -20.13
CA MET A 779 -17.49 19.03 -20.61
C MET A 779 -16.64 19.96 -21.48
N ALA A 780 -17.35 20.78 -22.28
CA ALA A 780 -16.78 21.77 -23.18
C ALA A 780 -16.87 23.20 -22.59
N ASN A 781 -15.91 24.06 -22.95
CA ASN A 781 -15.87 25.52 -22.75
C ASN A 781 -15.67 26.06 -21.30
N THR A 782 -15.41 25.23 -20.29
CA THR A 782 -15.15 25.70 -18.91
C THR A 782 -13.81 25.20 -18.37
N VAL A 783 -12.74 25.93 -18.67
CA VAL A 783 -11.37 25.61 -18.23
C VAL A 783 -10.69 26.86 -17.68
N TRP A 784 -10.15 26.80 -16.46
CA TRP A 784 -9.51 27.95 -15.78
C TRP A 784 -8.25 27.55 -15.01
N ALA A 785 -7.40 28.53 -14.68
CA ALA A 785 -6.22 28.29 -13.84
C ALA A 785 -6.57 28.24 -12.34
N THR A 786 -7.60 28.97 -11.89
CA THR A 786 -8.16 28.86 -10.52
C THR A 786 -9.70 28.88 -10.52
N ASN A 787 -10.32 28.49 -9.41
CA ASN A 787 -11.76 28.61 -9.14
C ASN A 787 -12.20 30.04 -8.74
N ASP A 788 -11.70 31.08 -9.43
CA ASP A 788 -12.01 32.50 -9.20
C ASP A 788 -11.45 33.12 -7.91
N LEU A 789 -10.27 32.66 -7.52
CA LEU A 789 -9.58 33.14 -6.33
C LEU A 789 -8.96 34.53 -6.53
N TYR A 790 -8.74 35.23 -5.42
CA TYR A 790 -7.95 36.47 -5.33
C TYR A 790 -6.69 36.20 -4.49
N PRO A 791 -5.59 35.70 -5.09
CA PRO A 791 -4.36 35.36 -4.38
C PRO A 791 -3.77 36.53 -3.61
N VAL A 792 -3.44 36.31 -2.33
CA VAL A 792 -2.76 37.31 -1.50
C VAL A 792 -1.27 37.30 -1.87
N VAL A 793 -0.77 38.41 -2.40
CA VAL A 793 0.63 38.55 -2.79
C VAL A 793 1.23 39.74 -2.04
N SER A 794 2.29 39.51 -1.25
CA SER A 794 3.00 40.58 -0.55
C SER A 794 3.76 41.49 -1.54
N ALA A 795 4.06 42.74 -1.14
CA ALA A 795 4.63 43.74 -2.05
C ALA A 795 5.99 43.33 -2.66
N ASP A 796 6.77 42.57 -1.91
CA ASP A 796 8.04 41.96 -2.30
C ASP A 796 7.87 40.66 -3.12
N SER A 797 6.85 39.84 -2.84
CA SER A 797 6.53 38.61 -3.59
C SER A 797 6.03 38.85 -5.02
N LYS A 798 6.18 37.85 -5.90
CA LYS A 798 5.87 37.99 -7.35
C LYS A 798 5.18 36.77 -7.95
N VAL A 799 4.25 37.03 -8.87
CA VAL A 799 3.64 36.02 -9.75
C VAL A 799 4.16 36.22 -11.17
N TYR A 800 4.74 35.19 -11.77
CA TYR A 800 5.37 35.24 -13.09
C TYR A 800 4.62 34.39 -14.12
N GLY A 801 4.30 34.98 -15.25
CA GLY A 801 3.68 34.33 -16.39
C GLY A 801 4.55 34.40 -17.65
N GLY A 802 4.48 33.42 -18.53
CA GLY A 802 5.08 33.53 -19.86
C GLY A 802 4.82 32.34 -20.77
N ASN A 803 4.35 32.60 -21.99
CA ASN A 803 4.01 31.59 -23.00
C ASN A 803 3.00 30.54 -22.48
N PHE A 804 1.92 31.02 -21.84
CA PHE A 804 0.82 30.19 -21.35
C PHE A 804 -0.22 30.06 -22.45
N TRP A 805 -0.57 28.83 -22.83
CA TRP A 805 -1.58 28.53 -23.83
C TRP A 805 -2.88 28.12 -23.12
N HIS A 806 -3.99 28.75 -23.48
CA HIS A 806 -5.34 28.41 -23.02
C HIS A 806 -6.21 28.13 -24.24
N LEU A 807 -6.79 26.92 -24.31
CA LEU A 807 -7.67 26.49 -25.41
C LEU A 807 -7.09 26.78 -26.81
N GLY A 808 -5.77 26.61 -26.98
CA GLY A 808 -5.04 26.85 -28.24
C GLY A 808 -4.61 28.30 -28.49
N THR A 809 -4.88 29.24 -27.59
CA THR A 809 -4.50 30.66 -27.70
C THR A 809 -3.43 31.05 -26.67
N ILE A 810 -2.51 31.97 -27.02
CA ILE A 810 -1.49 32.47 -26.07
C ILE A 810 -2.08 33.57 -25.19
N MET A 811 -1.98 33.41 -23.88
CA MET A 811 -2.48 34.35 -22.88
C MET A 811 -1.41 35.38 -22.47
N ASN A 812 -1.77 36.66 -22.61
CA ASN A 812 -1.00 37.79 -22.07
C ASN A 812 -1.70 38.46 -20.87
N ASP A 813 -2.98 38.18 -20.66
CA ASP A 813 -3.76 38.63 -19.49
C ASP A 813 -4.27 37.38 -18.76
N TYR A 814 -3.87 37.24 -17.50
CA TYR A 814 -4.14 36.05 -16.69
C TYR A 814 -5.46 36.16 -15.91
N SER A 815 -6.14 37.31 -15.93
CA SER A 815 -7.50 37.46 -15.35
C SER A 815 -8.54 36.62 -16.09
N PHE A 816 -8.40 36.45 -17.41
CA PHE A 816 -9.25 35.55 -18.22
C PHE A 816 -9.21 34.08 -17.76
N VAL A 817 -8.08 33.63 -17.21
CA VAL A 817 -7.94 32.28 -16.62
C VAL A 817 -8.12 32.30 -15.10
N LYS A 818 -8.74 33.36 -14.56
CA LYS A 818 -9.07 33.53 -13.14
C LYS A 818 -7.87 33.56 -12.20
N VAL A 819 -6.76 34.18 -12.61
CA VAL A 819 -5.65 34.53 -11.70
C VAL A 819 -5.79 36.01 -11.37
N ASN A 820 -6.63 36.33 -10.39
CA ASN A 820 -7.04 37.70 -10.07
C ASN A 820 -6.02 38.44 -9.19
N THR A 821 -4.75 38.46 -9.64
CA THR A 821 -3.63 39.13 -8.96
C THR A 821 -2.61 39.63 -10.00
N PRO A 822 -1.79 40.67 -9.73
CA PRO A 822 -0.85 41.20 -10.72
C PRO A 822 0.21 40.16 -11.17
N VAL A 823 0.10 39.68 -12.40
CA VAL A 823 1.07 38.78 -13.03
C VAL A 823 2.08 39.58 -13.84
N THR A 824 3.37 39.40 -13.57
CA THR A 824 4.45 39.92 -14.42
C THR A 824 4.63 38.98 -15.60
N VAL A 825 4.20 39.41 -16.79
CA VAL A 825 4.20 38.60 -18.02
C VAL A 825 5.44 38.88 -18.85
N PHE A 826 6.17 37.82 -19.19
CA PHE A 826 7.32 37.89 -20.09
C PHE A 826 6.94 37.44 -21.50
N PRO A 827 7.36 38.18 -22.54
CA PRO A 827 7.10 37.81 -23.93
C PRO A 827 7.87 36.53 -24.32
N THR A 828 7.50 35.94 -25.44
CA THR A 828 8.24 34.82 -26.02
C THR A 828 9.66 35.24 -26.38
N PHE A 829 10.63 34.35 -26.08
CA PHE A 829 12.07 34.43 -26.38
C PHE A 829 12.99 35.21 -25.42
N ASP A 830 12.49 35.99 -24.46
CA ASP A 830 13.37 36.63 -23.46
C ASP A 830 13.84 35.65 -22.36
N CYS A 831 15.16 35.56 -22.13
CA CYS A 831 15.78 34.73 -21.08
C CYS A 831 15.79 35.41 -19.70
N ALA A 832 14.66 35.95 -19.24
CA ALA A 832 14.57 36.63 -17.95
C ALA A 832 14.94 35.74 -16.77
N LYS A 833 15.85 36.21 -15.90
CA LYS A 833 16.41 35.42 -14.78
C LYS A 833 15.33 34.98 -13.80
N GLU A 834 14.36 35.85 -13.59
CA GLU A 834 13.21 35.74 -12.71
C GLU A 834 12.24 34.63 -13.15
N LEU A 835 12.08 34.45 -14.47
CA LEU A 835 11.18 33.45 -15.04
C LEU A 835 11.82 32.06 -15.12
N TYR A 836 13.11 31.99 -15.46
CA TYR A 836 13.80 30.72 -15.72
C TYR A 836 14.48 30.12 -14.49
N CYS A 837 14.84 30.91 -13.47
CA CYS A 837 15.74 30.45 -12.41
C CYS A 837 15.14 30.67 -11.01
N TYR A 838 15.56 29.85 -10.04
CA TYR A 838 15.25 30.09 -8.64
C TYR A 838 16.25 31.12 -8.07
N LEU A 839 15.76 32.36 -7.90
CA LEU A 839 16.60 33.54 -7.65
C LEU A 839 17.59 33.40 -6.46
N PRO A 840 17.22 32.86 -5.28
CA PRO A 840 18.11 32.80 -4.12
C PRO A 840 19.43 32.08 -4.37
N PHE A 841 19.46 31.08 -5.26
CA PHE A 841 20.68 30.37 -5.64
C PHE A 841 21.16 30.64 -7.07
N THR A 842 20.72 31.72 -7.72
CA THR A 842 21.13 32.04 -9.10
C THR A 842 22.06 33.24 -9.16
N LYS A 843 23.27 33.02 -9.70
CA LYS A 843 24.25 34.07 -10.00
C LYS A 843 23.82 34.88 -11.23
N SER A 844 23.74 34.23 -12.38
CA SER A 844 23.43 34.84 -13.69
C SER A 844 22.68 33.86 -14.60
N VAL A 845 22.28 34.33 -15.78
CA VAL A 845 21.69 33.50 -16.84
C VAL A 845 22.52 33.66 -18.11
N THR A 846 22.72 32.55 -18.84
CA THR A 846 23.40 32.55 -20.13
C THR A 846 22.46 32.99 -21.25
N GLY A 847 23.00 33.40 -22.41
CA GLY A 847 22.19 33.70 -23.59
C GLY A 847 21.35 32.54 -24.14
N SER A 848 21.54 31.32 -23.61
CA SER A 848 20.74 30.11 -23.91
C SER A 848 19.64 29.82 -22.87
N CYS A 849 19.29 30.80 -22.03
CA CYS A 849 18.34 30.68 -20.92
C CYS A 849 18.72 29.60 -19.87
N VAL A 850 20.02 29.34 -19.65
CA VAL A 850 20.50 28.39 -18.63
C VAL A 850 20.98 29.16 -17.40
N CYS A 851 20.52 28.73 -16.22
CA CYS A 851 20.84 29.36 -14.94
C CYS A 851 22.25 28.96 -14.48
N VAL A 852 23.05 29.94 -14.05
CA VAL A 852 24.37 29.73 -13.43
C VAL A 852 24.20 29.87 -11.93
N CYS A 853 24.45 28.79 -11.18
CA CYS A 853 24.10 28.73 -9.76
C CYS A 853 25.20 29.30 -8.84
N THR A 854 24.80 29.78 -7.67
CA THR A 854 25.67 30.02 -6.51
C THR A 854 25.79 28.75 -5.67
N ALA A 855 26.63 28.78 -4.61
CA ALA A 855 26.73 27.68 -3.67
C ALA A 855 25.37 27.40 -3.01
N GLY A 856 24.97 26.12 -2.94
CA GLY A 856 23.65 25.69 -2.49
C GLY A 856 22.59 25.59 -3.58
N GLY A 857 22.87 26.02 -4.82
CA GLY A 857 21.99 25.85 -5.98
C GLY A 857 22.35 24.62 -6.84
N TYR A 858 21.32 23.97 -7.38
CA TYR A 858 21.44 22.73 -8.14
C TYR A 858 20.60 22.68 -9.42
N GLY A 859 21.13 21.97 -10.42
CA GLY A 859 20.45 21.70 -11.69
C GLY A 859 20.33 22.94 -12.59
N PRO A 860 19.68 22.80 -13.77
CA PRO A 860 19.57 23.87 -14.77
C PRO A 860 18.71 25.07 -14.34
N TYR A 861 18.04 24.96 -13.19
CA TYR A 861 17.16 26.00 -12.62
C TYR A 861 17.64 26.54 -11.28
N CYS A 862 18.79 26.07 -10.78
CA CYS A 862 19.37 26.44 -9.48
C CYS A 862 18.42 26.25 -8.29
N LEU A 863 17.68 25.13 -8.28
CA LEU A 863 16.84 24.74 -7.13
C LEU A 863 17.73 24.44 -5.91
N PRO A 864 17.20 24.37 -4.68
CA PRO A 864 18.00 23.99 -3.52
C PRO A 864 18.74 22.66 -3.74
N ALA A 865 20.04 22.67 -3.45
CA ALA A 865 20.88 21.49 -3.56
C ALA A 865 20.66 20.52 -2.39
N PRO A 866 20.47 19.21 -2.65
CA PRO A 866 20.54 18.21 -1.60
C PRO A 866 21.96 18.17 -1.02
N LEU A 867 22.07 17.75 0.24
CA LEU A 867 23.36 17.48 0.88
C LEU A 867 24.02 16.22 0.29
N ASP A 868 25.31 16.06 0.57
CA ASP A 868 26.30 15.16 -0.03
C ASP A 868 25.83 13.86 -0.73
N GLY A 869 26.47 13.57 -1.88
CA GLY A 869 26.58 12.22 -2.44
C GLY A 869 25.80 11.95 -3.72
N ILE A 870 24.56 12.45 -3.89
CA ILE A 870 23.76 12.24 -5.12
C ILE A 870 23.19 13.56 -5.66
N VAL A 871 24.05 14.21 -6.44
CA VAL A 871 23.68 15.01 -7.61
C VAL A 871 22.80 14.14 -8.52
N PHE A 872 21.48 14.44 -8.63
CA PHE A 872 20.60 13.86 -9.67
C PHE A 872 21.06 14.36 -11.04
N LYS A 873 22.14 13.77 -11.58
CA LYS A 873 22.81 14.28 -12.78
C LYS A 873 21.78 14.44 -13.89
N PRO A 874 21.60 15.65 -14.46
CA PRO A 874 20.73 15.88 -15.60
C PRO A 874 21.25 15.24 -16.89
N SER A 875 22.11 14.21 -16.83
CA SER A 875 22.56 13.44 -17.99
C SER A 875 21.44 12.63 -18.67
N PHE A 876 20.26 12.55 -18.06
CA PHE A 876 19.01 12.15 -18.72
C PHE A 876 18.39 13.27 -19.59
N MET A 877 18.97 14.48 -19.63
CA MET A 877 18.45 15.64 -20.34
C MET A 877 18.84 15.67 -21.82
N THR A 878 18.26 14.75 -22.57
CA THR A 878 17.49 15.10 -23.77
C THR A 878 16.35 14.08 -23.84
N PRO A 879 15.10 14.46 -24.17
CA PRO A 879 14.19 13.48 -24.71
C PRO A 879 14.89 12.94 -25.95
N LYS A 880 15.20 11.64 -25.98
CA LYS A 880 15.53 11.01 -27.26
C LYS A 880 14.35 11.29 -28.19
N GLU A 881 14.63 11.66 -29.43
CA GLU A 881 13.62 11.89 -30.46
C GLU A 881 13.05 10.55 -30.96
N THR A 882 12.56 9.74 -30.04
CA THR A 882 12.02 8.40 -30.27
C THR A 882 10.52 8.45 -30.44
N VAL A 883 10.03 7.78 -31.48
CA VAL A 883 8.60 7.49 -31.68
C VAL A 883 8.08 6.72 -30.47
N TYR A 884 7.12 7.29 -29.75
CA TYR A 884 6.60 6.70 -28.51
C TYR A 884 5.62 5.57 -28.86
N CYS A 885 5.89 4.35 -28.40
CA CYS A 885 5.10 3.15 -28.70
C CYS A 885 4.22 2.75 -27.50
N ILE A 886 2.90 2.86 -27.64
CA ILE A 886 1.93 2.30 -26.68
C ILE A 886 1.56 0.88 -27.12
N ARG A 887 1.56 -0.07 -26.20
CA ARG A 887 1.32 -1.50 -26.51
C ARG A 887 0.37 -2.15 -25.51
N ARG A 888 -0.56 -3.00 -25.99
CA ARG A 888 -1.41 -3.88 -25.16
C ARG A 888 -2.16 -3.16 -24.03
N GLN A 889 -2.83 -2.06 -24.36
CA GLN A 889 -3.62 -1.26 -23.42
C GLN A 889 -5.06 -1.08 -23.90
N THR A 890 -5.97 -0.84 -22.96
CA THR A 890 -7.31 -0.31 -23.24
C THR A 890 -7.32 1.18 -22.92
N LEU A 891 -7.79 2.02 -23.86
CA LEU A 891 -7.69 3.47 -23.79
C LEU A 891 -9.03 4.15 -24.11
N GLY A 892 -9.38 5.20 -23.35
CA GLY A 892 -10.60 5.99 -23.55
C GLY A 892 -10.44 7.13 -24.55
N ASN A 893 -11.24 8.19 -24.38
CA ASN A 893 -11.09 9.45 -25.12
C ASN A 893 -9.68 10.00 -24.89
N ILE A 894 -8.86 10.03 -25.93
CA ILE A 894 -7.55 10.68 -25.89
C ILE A 894 -7.53 11.83 -26.88
N LEU A 895 -7.14 13.01 -26.37
CA LEU A 895 -6.69 14.17 -27.14
C LEU A 895 -5.16 14.25 -27.03
N MET A 896 -4.44 13.73 -28.05
CA MET A 896 -2.98 13.74 -28.05
C MET A 896 -2.41 15.04 -28.62
N ALA A 897 -2.32 16.06 -27.76
CA ALA A 897 -1.58 17.29 -28.04
C ALA A 897 -0.16 17.22 -27.43
N GLU A 898 0.77 16.49 -28.07
CA GLU A 898 2.20 16.47 -27.68
C GLU A 898 3.14 16.90 -28.83
N THR A 899 4.36 17.31 -28.47
CA THR A 899 5.42 17.85 -29.35
C THR A 899 6.40 16.79 -29.87
N HIS A 900 6.04 15.51 -29.83
CA HIS A 900 6.87 14.42 -30.33
C HIS A 900 7.04 14.45 -31.86
N VAL A 901 8.00 13.69 -32.40
CA VAL A 901 8.13 13.45 -33.87
C VAL A 901 7.19 12.35 -34.37
N GLY A 902 6.56 11.60 -33.45
CA GLY A 902 5.55 10.62 -33.82
C GLY A 902 5.12 9.67 -32.71
N PHE A 903 4.05 8.91 -33.01
CA PHE A 903 3.43 7.89 -32.16
C PHE A 903 3.35 6.54 -32.85
N CYS A 904 3.31 5.48 -32.05
CA CYS A 904 2.98 4.14 -32.49
C CYS A 904 2.05 3.45 -31.48
N PHE A 905 1.06 2.72 -31.97
CA PHE A 905 0.10 1.95 -31.17
C PHE A 905 0.10 0.52 -31.69
N ILE A 906 0.27 -0.47 -30.81
CA ILE A 906 0.34 -1.89 -31.17
C ILE A 906 -0.53 -2.71 -30.23
N ASP A 907 -1.48 -3.47 -30.77
CA ASP A 907 -2.40 -4.31 -29.97
C ASP A 907 -3.21 -3.48 -28.92
N VAL A 908 -3.67 -2.28 -29.29
CA VAL A 908 -4.38 -1.33 -28.39
C VAL A 908 -5.88 -1.33 -28.67
N ASN A 909 -6.70 -1.34 -27.61
CA ASN A 909 -8.15 -1.35 -27.67
C ASN A 909 -8.75 0.00 -27.23
N PHE A 910 -9.24 0.81 -28.17
CA PHE A 910 -9.86 2.09 -27.86
C PHE A 910 -11.36 1.92 -27.57
N ASN A 911 -11.76 2.15 -26.31
CA ASN A 911 -13.15 1.99 -25.85
C ASN A 911 -13.98 3.28 -25.91
N ALA A 912 -13.48 4.30 -26.61
CA ALA A 912 -14.20 5.52 -27.00
C ALA A 912 -13.57 6.12 -28.28
N PRO A 913 -14.22 7.08 -28.96
CA PRO A 913 -13.66 7.76 -30.13
C PRO A 913 -12.38 8.55 -29.79
N VAL A 914 -11.39 8.52 -30.69
CA VAL A 914 -10.07 9.14 -30.47
C VAL A 914 -9.84 10.29 -31.44
N ALA A 915 -9.26 11.40 -30.95
CA ALA A 915 -8.92 12.56 -31.77
C ALA A 915 -7.43 12.93 -31.64
N PHE A 916 -6.70 12.87 -32.74
CA PHE A 916 -5.30 13.31 -32.83
C PHE A 916 -5.22 14.74 -33.34
N VAL A 917 -4.61 15.63 -32.55
CA VAL A 917 -4.45 17.07 -32.82
C VAL A 917 -3.00 17.45 -32.51
N PRO A 918 -2.12 17.68 -33.50
CA PRO A 918 -0.72 18.01 -33.23
C PRO A 918 -0.57 19.32 -32.46
N ALA A 919 0.24 19.31 -31.40
CA ALA A 919 0.38 20.47 -30.51
C ALA A 919 1.14 21.68 -31.09
N SER A 920 1.81 21.55 -32.23
CA SER A 920 2.66 22.63 -32.75
C SER A 920 2.98 22.50 -34.25
N PRO A 921 2.84 23.59 -35.04
CA PRO A 921 3.17 23.61 -36.49
C PRO A 921 4.69 23.67 -36.78
N VAL A 922 5.55 23.51 -35.77
CA VAL A 922 7.00 23.77 -35.89
C VAL A 922 7.79 22.56 -36.44
N LYS A 923 7.22 21.34 -36.41
CA LYS A 923 7.92 20.13 -36.89
C LYS A 923 7.63 19.83 -38.37
N PRO A 924 8.66 19.49 -39.18
CA PRO A 924 8.47 19.27 -40.62
C PRO A 924 7.72 17.97 -40.93
N ASN A 925 7.95 16.90 -40.16
CA ASN A 925 7.36 15.57 -40.38
C ASN A 925 6.79 15.00 -39.05
N TYR A 926 5.61 14.38 -39.11
CA TYR A 926 4.91 13.77 -37.97
C TYR A 926 4.47 12.34 -38.30
N ASN A 927 5.04 11.33 -37.64
CA ASN A 927 4.77 9.91 -37.92
C ASN A 927 3.70 9.34 -36.96
N ILE A 928 2.66 8.69 -37.46
CA ILE A 928 1.65 8.03 -36.63
C ILE A 928 1.39 6.63 -37.17
N THR A 929 1.67 5.60 -36.36
CA THR A 929 1.44 4.20 -36.73
C THR A 929 0.43 3.52 -35.80
N PHE A 930 -0.56 2.84 -36.36
CA PHE A 930 -1.49 1.96 -35.65
C PHE A 930 -1.40 0.55 -36.23
N LEU A 931 -1.19 -0.45 -35.39
CA LEU A 931 -0.98 -1.84 -35.79
C LEU A 931 -1.81 -2.78 -34.91
N ARG A 932 -2.77 -3.48 -35.52
CA ARG A 932 -3.69 -4.39 -34.80
C ARG A 932 -4.45 -3.70 -33.66
N CYS A 933 -4.91 -2.48 -33.89
CA CYS A 933 -5.72 -1.73 -32.94
C CYS A 933 -7.22 -1.99 -33.15
N ASN A 934 -8.01 -1.83 -32.09
CA ASN A 934 -9.47 -1.78 -32.16
C ASN A 934 -9.94 -0.34 -31.92
N PHE A 935 -10.86 0.18 -32.75
CA PHE A 935 -11.36 1.55 -32.66
C PHE A 935 -12.89 1.63 -32.58
N MET A 936 -13.39 2.48 -31.66
CA MET A 936 -14.76 2.98 -31.68
C MET A 936 -14.95 4.26 -32.51
N GLY A 937 -13.86 4.83 -33.02
CA GLY A 937 -13.83 5.96 -33.95
C GLY A 937 -12.44 6.61 -33.94
N LEU A 938 -11.96 7.09 -35.10
CA LEU A 938 -10.67 7.79 -35.20
C LEU A 938 -10.81 9.07 -36.01
N ARG A 939 -10.33 10.18 -35.44
CA ARG A 939 -10.28 11.49 -36.09
C ARG A 939 -8.84 11.99 -36.10
N ILE A 940 -8.31 12.34 -37.28
CA ILE A 940 -7.00 12.99 -37.44
C ILE A 940 -7.28 14.40 -37.94
N MET A 941 -6.90 15.37 -37.12
CA MET A 941 -7.17 16.79 -37.31
C MET A 941 -5.96 17.51 -37.90
N GLU A 942 -6.15 18.74 -38.34
CA GLU A 942 -5.10 19.55 -38.96
C GLU A 942 -3.96 19.95 -38.00
N GLY A 943 -2.80 20.22 -38.58
CA GLY A 943 -1.61 20.65 -37.83
C GLY A 943 -0.50 21.30 -38.66
N ASN A 944 -0.76 21.65 -39.93
CA ASN A 944 0.20 22.29 -40.85
C ASN A 944 1.59 21.61 -40.93
N THR A 945 1.63 20.27 -40.84
CA THR A 945 2.84 19.45 -40.87
C THR A 945 2.75 18.35 -41.94
N ASN A 946 3.88 17.78 -42.36
CA ASN A 946 3.87 16.63 -43.27
C ASN A 946 3.55 15.38 -42.45
N TYR A 947 2.49 14.66 -42.79
CA TYR A 947 2.12 13.45 -42.07
C TYR A 947 2.72 12.19 -42.70
N LEU A 948 3.14 11.24 -41.86
CA LEU A 948 3.32 9.84 -42.25
C LEU A 948 2.37 9.00 -41.38
N ILE A 949 1.19 8.70 -41.90
CA ILE A 949 0.15 7.94 -41.18
C ILE A 949 0.12 6.51 -41.72
N THR A 950 0.22 5.51 -40.85
CA THR A 950 0.05 4.09 -41.19
C THR A 950 -1.01 3.46 -40.28
N ILE A 951 -2.06 2.88 -40.85
CA ILE A 951 -3.08 2.09 -40.14
C ILE A 951 -3.08 0.68 -40.76
N ASP A 952 -2.60 -0.31 -40.01
CA ASP A 952 -2.42 -1.69 -40.49
C ASP A 952 -3.13 -2.71 -39.58
N ALA A 953 -3.73 -3.72 -40.21
CA ALA A 953 -4.33 -4.90 -39.56
C ALA A 953 -5.32 -4.60 -38.41
N SER A 954 -5.96 -3.43 -38.43
CA SER A 954 -6.81 -2.90 -37.35
C SER A 954 -8.31 -3.06 -37.64
N VAL A 955 -9.12 -3.01 -36.58
CA VAL A 955 -10.57 -3.23 -36.62
C VAL A 955 -11.30 -1.98 -36.13
N PHE A 956 -12.33 -1.54 -36.85
CA PHE A 956 -13.21 -0.44 -36.43
C PHE A 956 -14.63 -0.97 -36.24
N GLN A 957 -15.25 -0.65 -35.11
CA GLN A 957 -16.63 -0.97 -34.76
C GLN A 957 -17.28 0.31 -34.23
N VAL A 958 -17.90 1.08 -35.13
CA VAL A 958 -18.24 2.48 -34.87
C VAL A 958 -19.76 2.69 -34.82
N PRO A 959 -20.30 3.33 -33.75
CA PRO A 959 -21.73 3.58 -33.59
C PRO A 959 -22.25 4.67 -34.55
N SER A 960 -23.57 4.77 -34.68
CA SER A 960 -24.25 5.73 -35.57
C SER A 960 -24.17 7.19 -35.10
N THR A 961 -23.58 7.46 -33.94
CA THR A 961 -23.36 8.81 -33.39
C THR A 961 -22.14 9.52 -33.98
N GLU A 962 -21.24 8.80 -34.64
CA GLU A 962 -20.09 9.36 -35.35
C GLU A 962 -20.45 9.80 -36.78
N SER A 963 -19.63 10.65 -37.40
CA SER A 963 -19.77 11.01 -38.82
C SER A 963 -19.20 9.93 -39.75
N ALA A 964 -18.09 9.31 -39.34
CA ALA A 964 -17.42 8.21 -40.02
C ALA A 964 -16.54 7.41 -39.06
N ALA A 965 -16.13 6.19 -39.45
CA ALA A 965 -15.23 5.39 -38.63
C ALA A 965 -13.78 5.93 -38.62
N LEU A 966 -13.34 6.51 -39.74
CA LEU A 966 -12.12 7.31 -39.82
C LEU A 966 -12.44 8.66 -40.46
N THR A 967 -12.07 9.75 -39.79
CA THR A 967 -12.16 11.12 -40.34
C THR A 967 -10.77 11.74 -40.47
N LEU A 968 -10.45 12.25 -41.66
CA LEU A 968 -9.27 13.07 -41.95
C LEU A 968 -9.74 14.50 -42.21
N LYS A 969 -9.43 15.47 -41.33
CA LYS A 969 -10.02 16.81 -41.35
C LYS A 969 -8.99 17.93 -41.42
N GLY A 970 -9.26 18.91 -42.28
CA GLY A 970 -8.50 20.16 -42.40
C GLY A 970 -7.24 20.05 -43.25
N ALA A 971 -6.30 20.98 -43.09
CA ALA A 971 -5.16 21.13 -43.99
C ALA A 971 -3.97 20.18 -43.69
N PHE A 972 -3.48 19.51 -44.74
CA PHE A 972 -2.27 18.69 -44.76
C PHE A 972 -1.20 19.37 -45.62
N LYS A 973 0.07 19.24 -45.24
CA LYS A 973 1.19 19.85 -45.95
C LYS A 973 1.73 18.94 -47.06
N ASP A 974 2.33 19.53 -48.08
CA ASP A 974 2.90 18.86 -49.26
C ASP A 974 3.85 17.71 -48.91
N GLY A 975 3.75 16.60 -49.65
CA GLY A 975 4.53 15.39 -49.40
C GLY A 975 4.04 14.51 -48.24
N SER A 976 2.80 14.70 -47.77
CA SER A 976 2.19 13.83 -46.76
C SER A 976 1.89 12.43 -47.33
N THR A 977 2.07 11.39 -46.51
CA THR A 977 1.83 9.98 -46.86
C THR A 977 0.84 9.34 -45.88
N ILE A 978 -0.26 8.79 -46.39
CA ILE A 978 -1.31 8.12 -45.62
C ILE A 978 -1.49 6.71 -46.18
N ILE A 979 -1.24 5.69 -45.36
CA ILE A 979 -1.32 4.27 -45.72
C ILE A 979 -2.33 3.60 -44.80
N ILE A 980 -3.41 3.09 -45.36
CA ILE A 980 -4.47 2.38 -44.62
C ILE A 980 -4.59 1.02 -45.31
N LYS A 981 -4.16 -0.05 -44.64
CA LYS A 981 -4.10 -1.38 -45.26
C LYS A 981 -4.52 -2.53 -44.35
N ASN A 982 -5.08 -3.58 -44.95
CA ASN A 982 -5.50 -4.82 -44.26
C ASN A 982 -6.51 -4.61 -43.12
N ASN A 983 -7.25 -3.49 -43.09
CA ASN A 983 -8.17 -3.16 -41.99
C ASN A 983 -9.59 -3.68 -42.25
N THR A 984 -10.33 -3.96 -41.17
CA THR A 984 -11.78 -4.21 -41.22
C THR A 984 -12.51 -3.04 -40.58
N ILE A 985 -13.15 -2.22 -41.41
CA ILE A 985 -13.88 -1.02 -41.00
C ILE A 985 -15.38 -1.31 -41.07
N THR A 986 -16.04 -1.43 -39.91
CA THR A 986 -17.49 -1.57 -39.79
C THR A 986 -18.09 -0.33 -39.12
N SER A 987 -18.83 0.45 -39.89
CA SER A 987 -19.39 1.74 -39.49
C SER A 987 -20.91 1.71 -39.51
N LEU A 988 -21.55 2.02 -38.39
CA LEU A 988 -22.99 2.34 -38.33
C LEU A 988 -23.26 3.82 -38.63
N ALA A 989 -22.21 4.62 -38.87
CA ALA A 989 -22.30 5.99 -39.34
C ALA A 989 -22.54 6.04 -40.87
N ASN A 990 -22.87 7.25 -41.36
CA ASN A 990 -23.09 7.49 -42.79
C ASN A 990 -21.90 7.09 -43.66
N SER A 991 -20.67 7.30 -43.18
CA SER A 991 -19.45 7.00 -43.94
C SER A 991 -18.50 6.00 -43.27
N GLY A 992 -17.71 5.29 -44.07
CA GLY A 992 -16.61 4.45 -43.60
C GLY A 992 -15.36 5.29 -43.32
N ILE A 993 -14.82 5.87 -44.39
CA ILE A 993 -13.75 6.88 -44.34
C ILE A 993 -14.28 8.21 -44.86
N LEU A 994 -14.09 9.28 -44.08
CA LEU A 994 -14.45 10.65 -44.42
C LEU A 994 -13.19 11.50 -44.59
N PHE A 995 -13.06 12.12 -45.76
CA PHE A 995 -12.11 13.19 -46.04
C PHE A 995 -12.87 14.52 -45.95
N ASP A 996 -12.72 15.21 -44.82
CA ASP A 996 -13.24 16.56 -44.57
C ASP A 996 -12.15 17.59 -44.92
N THR A 997 -11.67 17.50 -46.16
CA THR A 997 -10.60 18.33 -46.74
C THR A 997 -10.60 18.25 -48.26
N ASN A 998 -10.05 19.28 -48.93
CA ASN A 998 -10.06 19.40 -50.39
C ASN A 998 -8.80 18.79 -51.06
N SER A 999 -7.74 18.50 -50.30
CA SER A 999 -6.58 17.72 -50.74
C SER A 999 -5.76 17.24 -49.54
N ILE A 1000 -4.76 16.36 -49.76
CA ILE A 1000 -3.75 15.98 -48.76
C ILE A 1000 -2.41 16.72 -49.03
N GLY A 1001 -2.46 17.88 -49.70
CA GLY A 1001 -1.28 18.59 -50.22
C GLY A 1001 -0.82 18.06 -51.58
N THR A 1002 0.13 18.77 -52.19
CA THR A 1002 0.75 18.40 -53.46
C THR A 1002 1.84 17.35 -53.26
N ASN A 1003 2.10 16.52 -54.28
CA ASN A 1003 3.11 15.45 -54.25
C ASN A 1003 2.93 14.46 -53.07
N SER A 1004 1.70 14.35 -52.56
CA SER A 1004 1.32 13.50 -51.42
C SER A 1004 0.86 12.11 -51.88
N ILE A 1005 0.81 11.15 -50.96
CA ILE A 1005 0.47 9.75 -51.23
C ILE A 1005 -0.67 9.30 -50.30
N VAL A 1006 -1.73 8.73 -50.85
CA VAL A 1006 -2.82 8.09 -50.11
C VAL A 1006 -3.04 6.69 -50.68
N LEU A 1007 -2.84 5.65 -49.86
CA LEU A 1007 -2.97 4.25 -50.25
C LEU A 1007 -4.00 3.54 -49.35
N LEU A 1008 -5.11 3.08 -49.93
CA LEU A 1008 -6.13 2.26 -49.29
C LEU A 1008 -6.04 0.83 -49.87
N LEU A 1009 -5.33 -0.08 -49.20
CA LEU A 1009 -4.95 -1.39 -49.75
C LEU A 1009 -5.58 -2.57 -48.96
N ASN A 1010 -6.23 -3.52 -49.63
CA ASN A 1010 -6.78 -4.73 -49.00
C ASN A 1010 -7.73 -4.47 -47.81
N ASN A 1011 -8.46 -3.35 -47.76
CA ASN A 1011 -9.37 -3.04 -46.66
C ASN A 1011 -10.76 -3.62 -46.93
N LYS A 1012 -11.49 -3.98 -45.87
CA LYS A 1012 -12.92 -4.28 -45.93
C LYS A 1012 -13.67 -3.15 -45.24
N ILE A 1013 -14.43 -2.35 -45.99
CA ILE A 1013 -15.15 -1.17 -45.49
C ILE A 1013 -16.65 -1.37 -45.68
N VAL A 1014 -17.40 -1.28 -44.58
CA VAL A 1014 -18.86 -1.35 -44.54
C VAL A 1014 -19.37 -0.10 -43.83
N ALA A 1015 -20.27 0.65 -44.46
CA ALA A 1015 -20.86 1.89 -43.93
C ALA A 1015 -22.33 2.04 -44.34
N VAL A 1016 -23.08 2.98 -43.76
CA VAL A 1016 -24.51 3.12 -44.10
C VAL A 1016 -24.74 3.66 -45.51
N GLN A 1017 -24.07 4.75 -45.88
CA GLN A 1017 -24.32 5.48 -47.14
C GLN A 1017 -23.12 5.47 -48.10
N ASN A 1018 -21.90 5.67 -47.58
CA ASN A 1018 -20.69 5.79 -48.41
C ASN A 1018 -19.52 5.03 -47.79
N ALA A 1019 -18.86 4.13 -48.54
CA ALA A 1019 -17.65 3.50 -48.00
C ALA A 1019 -16.50 4.52 -47.86
N ILE A 1020 -16.34 5.41 -48.86
CA ILE A 1020 -15.44 6.57 -48.83
C ILE A 1020 -16.23 7.82 -49.24
N LEU A 1021 -16.11 8.90 -48.48
CA LEU A 1021 -16.73 10.20 -48.79
C LEU A 1021 -15.68 11.31 -48.78
N PHE A 1022 -15.58 12.05 -49.88
CA PHE A 1022 -14.99 13.39 -49.89
C PHE A 1022 -16.14 14.39 -49.66
N ASN A 1023 -16.06 15.15 -48.57
CA ASN A 1023 -17.15 16.05 -48.15
C ASN A 1023 -17.32 17.28 -49.07
N SER A 1024 -16.31 17.56 -49.88
CA SER A 1024 -16.15 18.75 -50.72
C SER A 1024 -15.40 18.38 -52.02
N ASN A 1025 -15.18 19.36 -52.90
CA ASN A 1025 -14.37 19.19 -54.11
C ASN A 1025 -12.95 18.71 -53.74
N TYR A 1026 -12.52 17.60 -54.34
CA TYR A 1026 -11.25 16.96 -54.01
C TYR A 1026 -10.25 17.06 -55.18
N THR A 1027 -9.01 17.41 -54.86
CA THR A 1027 -7.94 17.63 -55.86
C THR A 1027 -6.73 16.74 -55.58
N VAL A 1028 -6.29 16.04 -56.61
CA VAL A 1028 -5.09 15.19 -56.66
C VAL A 1028 -4.06 15.90 -57.54
N ASP A 1029 -3.22 16.73 -56.93
CA ASP A 1029 -2.26 17.61 -57.60
C ASP A 1029 -0.81 17.10 -57.44
N GLY A 1030 -0.25 16.48 -58.48
CA GLY A 1030 1.02 15.74 -58.42
C GLY A 1030 1.01 14.54 -57.44
N SER A 1031 -0.11 14.32 -56.75
CA SER A 1031 -0.30 13.35 -55.68
C SER A 1031 -0.79 12.00 -56.21
N SER A 1032 -0.64 10.94 -55.41
CA SER A 1032 -1.20 9.62 -55.69
C SER A 1032 -2.35 9.31 -54.74
N PHE A 1033 -3.53 8.98 -55.25
CA PHE A 1033 -4.67 8.46 -54.47
C PHE A 1033 -5.06 7.09 -55.03
N VAL A 1034 -4.75 6.02 -54.28
CA VAL A 1034 -4.92 4.64 -54.74
C VAL A 1034 -5.83 3.89 -53.80
N VAL A 1035 -6.88 3.27 -54.35
CA VAL A 1035 -7.75 2.32 -53.64
C VAL A 1035 -7.62 0.99 -54.35
N GLN A 1036 -7.03 -0.01 -53.69
CA GLN A 1036 -6.68 -1.28 -54.34
C GLN A 1036 -7.12 -2.50 -53.53
N ASN A 1037 -7.57 -3.54 -54.24
CA ASN A 1037 -7.89 -4.88 -53.72
C ASN A 1037 -8.84 -4.86 -52.50
N SER A 1038 -9.63 -3.80 -52.35
CA SER A 1038 -10.47 -3.55 -51.18
C SER A 1038 -11.92 -3.97 -51.44
N THR A 1039 -12.62 -4.37 -50.39
CA THR A 1039 -14.08 -4.62 -50.43
C THR A 1039 -14.79 -3.40 -49.86
N LEU A 1040 -15.62 -2.75 -50.67
CA LEU A 1040 -16.35 -1.54 -50.30
C LEU A 1040 -17.86 -1.83 -50.40
N LYS A 1041 -18.57 -1.73 -49.29
CA LYS A 1041 -19.98 -2.10 -49.18
C LYS A 1041 -20.79 -1.04 -48.45
N THR A 1042 -22.04 -0.82 -48.87
CA THR A 1042 -23.03 -0.11 -48.07
C THR A 1042 -23.97 -1.12 -47.37
N SER A 1043 -24.31 -0.86 -46.11
CA SER A 1043 -25.25 -1.69 -45.34
C SER A 1043 -26.70 -1.39 -45.68
N SER A 1044 -26.96 -0.23 -46.28
CA SER A 1044 -28.22 0.15 -46.91
C SER A 1044 -28.01 0.41 -48.40
N MET A 1045 -29.08 0.27 -49.20
CA MET A 1045 -29.10 0.53 -50.64
C MET A 1045 -30.45 1.18 -51.04
N ILE A 1046 -31.05 1.97 -50.15
CA ILE A 1046 -32.39 2.55 -50.34
C ILE A 1046 -32.42 3.85 -51.18
N ASP A 1047 -31.25 4.43 -51.44
CA ASP A 1047 -31.08 5.75 -52.03
C ASP A 1047 -30.08 5.66 -53.20
N GLU A 1048 -30.39 6.27 -54.33
CA GLU A 1048 -29.55 6.24 -55.54
C GLU A 1048 -28.20 6.96 -55.37
N THR A 1049 -28.06 7.75 -54.31
CA THR A 1049 -26.86 8.55 -54.03
C THR A 1049 -25.84 7.85 -53.11
N TYR A 1050 -26.03 6.56 -52.79
CA TYR A 1050 -25.11 5.77 -51.96
C TYR A 1050 -24.01 5.12 -52.81
N ALA A 1051 -22.75 5.25 -52.40
CA ALA A 1051 -21.62 4.85 -53.25
C ALA A 1051 -20.43 4.20 -52.51
N ALA A 1052 -19.58 3.48 -53.25
CA ALA A 1052 -18.29 3.03 -52.72
C ALA A 1052 -17.32 4.20 -52.53
N LEU A 1053 -17.34 5.19 -53.44
CA LEU A 1053 -16.67 6.47 -53.28
C LEU A 1053 -17.56 7.61 -53.81
N LYS A 1054 -17.77 8.66 -53.02
CA LYS A 1054 -18.59 9.82 -53.39
C LYS A 1054 -17.83 11.15 -53.23
N THR A 1055 -18.05 12.07 -54.17
CA THR A 1055 -17.63 13.47 -54.07
C THR A 1055 -18.55 14.39 -54.87
N LEU A 1056 -18.37 15.70 -54.70
CA LEU A 1056 -18.95 16.72 -55.57
C LEU A 1056 -18.16 16.77 -56.90
N GLN A 1057 -16.94 17.31 -56.87
CA GLN A 1057 -16.01 17.34 -58.01
C GLN A 1057 -14.72 16.58 -57.69
N LEU A 1058 -14.15 15.88 -58.68
CA LEU A 1058 -12.81 15.29 -58.62
C LEU A 1058 -11.90 15.94 -59.67
N SER A 1059 -10.79 16.51 -59.22
CA SER A 1059 -9.76 17.11 -60.09
C SER A 1059 -8.45 16.33 -59.96
N VAL A 1060 -7.86 15.88 -61.07
CA VAL A 1060 -6.58 15.16 -61.12
C VAL A 1060 -5.64 15.92 -62.05
N VAL A 1061 -4.61 16.55 -61.50
CA VAL A 1061 -3.82 17.58 -62.19
C VAL A 1061 -2.32 17.44 -61.98
N ASN A 1062 -1.52 18.06 -62.87
CA ASN A 1062 -0.06 18.17 -62.78
C ASN A 1062 0.65 16.80 -62.57
N GLY A 1063 0.26 15.78 -63.33
CA GLY A 1063 0.80 14.42 -63.19
C GLY A 1063 0.22 13.60 -62.04
N GLY A 1064 -0.80 14.10 -61.34
CA GLY A 1064 -1.51 13.36 -60.29
C GLY A 1064 -2.13 12.05 -60.78
N TYR A 1065 -2.20 11.06 -59.88
CA TYR A 1065 -2.59 9.69 -60.16
C TYR A 1065 -3.73 9.25 -59.24
N PHE A 1066 -4.94 9.10 -59.77
CA PHE A 1066 -6.07 8.50 -59.07
C PHE A 1066 -6.33 7.11 -59.65
N ASP A 1067 -6.19 6.05 -58.84
CA ASP A 1067 -6.39 4.66 -59.28
C ASP A 1067 -7.28 3.88 -58.33
N PHE A 1068 -8.39 3.40 -58.85
CA PHE A 1068 -9.41 2.65 -58.12
C PHE A 1068 -9.51 1.26 -58.74
N SER A 1069 -8.65 0.33 -58.31
CA SER A 1069 -8.40 -0.92 -59.03
C SER A 1069 -8.50 -2.21 -58.20
N GLY A 1070 -8.96 -3.30 -58.81
CA GLY A 1070 -9.10 -4.61 -58.15
C GLY A 1070 -10.13 -4.67 -57.01
N ASN A 1071 -10.98 -3.65 -56.86
CA ASN A 1071 -11.90 -3.55 -55.72
C ASN A 1071 -13.20 -4.35 -55.95
N THR A 1072 -13.74 -4.95 -54.89
CA THR A 1072 -15.09 -5.54 -54.90
C THR A 1072 -16.07 -4.55 -54.30
N LEU A 1073 -17.14 -4.23 -55.03
CA LEU A 1073 -18.02 -3.11 -54.73
C LEU A 1073 -19.48 -3.60 -54.61
N ASP A 1074 -20.08 -3.40 -53.44
CA ASP A 1074 -21.43 -3.84 -53.09
C ASP A 1074 -22.25 -2.62 -52.62
N THR A 1075 -22.61 -1.79 -53.60
CA THR A 1075 -23.07 -0.40 -53.43
C THR A 1075 -23.95 0.01 -54.62
N VAL A 1076 -24.79 1.05 -54.48
CA VAL A 1076 -25.66 1.49 -55.59
C VAL A 1076 -24.84 2.13 -56.72
N SER A 1077 -23.82 2.92 -56.38
CA SER A 1077 -22.81 3.42 -57.34
C SER A 1077 -21.38 3.08 -56.91
N GLY A 1078 -20.47 2.82 -57.86
CA GLY A 1078 -19.05 2.61 -57.57
C GLY A 1078 -18.37 3.92 -57.17
N VAL A 1079 -17.96 4.71 -58.16
CA VAL A 1079 -17.48 6.08 -57.99
C VAL A 1079 -18.58 7.05 -58.43
N MET A 1080 -19.03 7.94 -57.54
CA MET A 1080 -20.09 8.92 -57.81
C MET A 1080 -19.55 10.34 -57.72
N LEU A 1081 -19.64 11.08 -58.82
CA LEU A 1081 -19.29 12.51 -58.92
C LEU A 1081 -20.59 13.32 -59.12
N SER A 1082 -20.94 14.14 -58.13
CA SER A 1082 -22.20 14.93 -58.13
C SER A 1082 -22.13 16.20 -58.99
N ASP A 1083 -20.94 16.57 -59.47
CA ASP A 1083 -20.68 17.65 -60.42
C ASP A 1083 -19.81 17.15 -61.58
N ALA A 1084 -18.49 17.42 -61.56
CA ALA A 1084 -17.59 17.16 -62.69
C ALA A 1084 -16.34 16.32 -62.37
N LEU A 1085 -15.83 15.65 -63.41
CA LEU A 1085 -14.47 15.10 -63.47
C LEU A 1085 -13.56 16.04 -64.28
N GLN A 1086 -12.43 16.44 -63.71
CA GLN A 1086 -11.43 17.29 -64.37
C GLN A 1086 -10.08 16.58 -64.37
N VAL A 1087 -9.50 16.27 -65.53
CA VAL A 1087 -8.17 15.66 -65.63
C VAL A 1087 -7.28 16.51 -66.54
N SER A 1088 -6.26 17.18 -66.01
CA SER A 1088 -5.41 18.07 -66.83
C SER A 1088 -3.92 17.91 -66.54
N LYS A 1089 -3.08 18.35 -67.48
CA LYS A 1089 -1.61 18.41 -67.36
C LYS A 1089 -1.00 17.06 -66.95
N ASN A 1090 -1.15 16.05 -67.80
CA ASN A 1090 -0.69 14.68 -67.62
C ASN A 1090 -1.30 13.91 -66.41
N GLY A 1091 -2.43 14.38 -65.85
CA GLY A 1091 -3.13 13.64 -64.80
C GLY A 1091 -3.70 12.30 -65.30
N LEU A 1092 -3.86 11.31 -64.42
CA LEU A 1092 -4.43 10.00 -64.75
C LEU A 1092 -5.54 9.61 -63.75
N PHE A 1093 -6.77 9.48 -64.26
CA PHE A 1093 -7.92 8.91 -63.54
C PHE A 1093 -8.21 7.49 -64.04
N ARG A 1094 -8.13 6.49 -63.16
CA ARG A 1094 -8.23 5.07 -63.51
C ARG A 1094 -9.21 4.31 -62.61
N VAL A 1095 -10.06 3.49 -63.23
CA VAL A 1095 -10.95 2.53 -62.57
C VAL A 1095 -10.78 1.19 -63.27
N ALA A 1096 -10.15 0.19 -62.64
CA ALA A 1096 -9.72 -0.99 -63.40
C ALA A 1096 -9.72 -2.32 -62.63
N GLY A 1097 -10.23 -3.39 -63.23
CA GLY A 1097 -10.28 -4.72 -62.59
C GLY A 1097 -11.25 -4.82 -61.41
N CYS A 1098 -12.16 -3.86 -61.24
CA CYS A 1098 -13.14 -3.88 -60.15
C CYS A 1098 -14.29 -4.86 -60.45
N SER A 1099 -14.80 -5.53 -59.41
CA SER A 1099 -16.01 -6.36 -59.45
C SER A 1099 -17.15 -5.61 -58.78
N PHE A 1100 -18.03 -5.00 -59.57
CA PHE A 1100 -19.16 -4.21 -59.11
C PHE A 1100 -20.43 -5.06 -59.14
N LEU A 1101 -20.97 -5.38 -57.95
CA LEU A 1101 -22.20 -6.14 -57.80
C LEU A 1101 -23.42 -5.31 -58.21
N GLY A 1102 -23.43 -4.02 -57.82
CA GLY A 1102 -24.50 -3.07 -58.11
C GLY A 1102 -25.86 -3.42 -57.50
N THR A 1103 -26.89 -2.67 -57.87
CA THR A 1103 -28.25 -2.89 -57.36
C THR A 1103 -29.27 -2.85 -58.51
N SER A 1104 -29.84 -4.01 -58.84
CA SER A 1104 -30.79 -4.17 -59.97
C SER A 1104 -32.10 -3.38 -59.83
N GLY A 1105 -32.42 -2.89 -58.63
CA GLY A 1105 -33.60 -2.05 -58.38
C GLY A 1105 -33.46 -0.57 -58.79
N TYR A 1106 -32.25 -0.09 -59.09
CA TYR A 1106 -32.00 1.33 -59.38
C TYR A 1106 -31.55 1.53 -60.83
N ALA A 1107 -32.38 2.20 -61.62
CA ALA A 1107 -32.14 2.48 -63.05
C ALA A 1107 -30.90 3.34 -63.35
N LYS A 1108 -30.23 3.88 -62.31
CA LYS A 1108 -29.00 4.68 -62.40
C LYS A 1108 -27.77 4.02 -61.76
N SER A 1109 -27.91 2.79 -61.25
CA SER A 1109 -26.80 2.06 -60.62
C SER A 1109 -25.64 1.91 -61.61
N SER A 1110 -24.43 2.29 -61.21
CA SER A 1110 -23.28 2.30 -62.13
C SER A 1110 -21.92 2.29 -61.44
N LEU A 1111 -20.91 1.75 -62.11
CA LEU A 1111 -19.53 1.72 -61.63
C LEU A 1111 -18.90 3.13 -61.61
N LEU A 1112 -19.24 3.99 -62.57
CA LEU A 1112 -18.94 5.42 -62.55
C LEU A 1112 -20.19 6.24 -62.86
N PHE A 1113 -20.65 7.01 -61.88
CA PHE A 1113 -21.75 7.96 -62.03
C PHE A 1113 -21.20 9.39 -62.19
N LEU A 1114 -21.62 10.08 -63.25
CA LEU A 1114 -21.27 11.47 -63.56
C LEU A 1114 -22.53 12.31 -63.65
N SER A 1115 -22.64 13.34 -62.81
CA SER A 1115 -23.82 14.22 -62.78
C SER A 1115 -23.82 15.26 -63.93
N VAL A 1116 -22.68 15.93 -64.16
CA VAL A 1116 -22.62 17.10 -65.06
C VAL A 1116 -21.67 16.93 -66.24
N SER A 1117 -20.37 16.67 -66.01
CA SER A 1117 -19.41 16.57 -67.13
C SER A 1117 -18.10 15.86 -66.79
N ALA A 1118 -17.37 15.46 -67.82
CA ALA A 1118 -15.96 15.09 -67.70
C ALA A 1118 -15.14 15.85 -68.73
N ALA A 1119 -14.08 16.52 -68.31
CA ALA A 1119 -13.15 17.25 -69.18
C ALA A 1119 -11.71 16.77 -68.96
N LEU A 1120 -11.03 16.52 -70.08
CA LEU A 1120 -9.64 16.07 -70.11
C LEU A 1120 -8.81 17.01 -70.98
N ALA A 1121 -7.65 17.43 -70.48
CA ALA A 1121 -6.76 18.36 -71.16
C ALA A 1121 -5.27 17.96 -71.05
N ASP A 1122 -4.45 18.50 -71.95
CA ASP A 1122 -2.98 18.56 -71.83
C ASP A 1122 -2.30 17.24 -71.45
N GLY A 1123 -2.41 16.21 -72.31
CA GLY A 1123 -1.70 14.93 -72.14
C GLY A 1123 -2.31 13.97 -71.11
N SER A 1124 -3.47 14.30 -70.56
CA SER A 1124 -4.11 13.54 -69.48
C SER A 1124 -4.78 12.25 -69.94
N GLN A 1125 -4.96 11.31 -68.99
CA GLN A 1125 -5.53 10.00 -69.25
C GLN A 1125 -6.75 9.69 -68.36
N TRP A 1126 -7.79 9.11 -68.96
CA TRP A 1126 -8.85 8.39 -68.25
C TRP A 1126 -8.89 6.95 -68.72
N ARG A 1127 -8.87 5.98 -67.79
CA ARG A 1127 -8.86 4.55 -68.11
C ARG A 1127 -9.93 3.79 -67.31
N MET A 1128 -10.88 3.18 -68.00
CA MET A 1128 -11.81 2.18 -67.43
C MET A 1128 -11.57 0.83 -68.08
N GLU A 1129 -10.88 -0.05 -67.36
CA GLU A 1129 -10.29 -1.26 -67.98
C GLU A 1129 -10.57 -2.54 -67.18
N ARG A 1130 -11.02 -3.60 -67.84
CA ARG A 1130 -11.17 -4.95 -67.25
C ARG A 1130 -12.11 -5.03 -66.03
N ASN A 1131 -13.04 -4.10 -65.88
CA ASN A 1131 -14.03 -4.15 -64.80
C ASN A 1131 -15.17 -5.12 -65.12
N ASN A 1132 -15.74 -5.76 -64.10
CA ASN A 1132 -16.89 -6.64 -64.21
C ASN A 1132 -18.09 -6.02 -63.47
N VAL A 1133 -19.16 -5.72 -64.20
CA VAL A 1133 -20.40 -5.10 -63.70
C VAL A 1133 -21.54 -6.14 -63.76
N ASN A 1134 -22.06 -6.52 -62.60
CA ASN A 1134 -23.10 -7.55 -62.46
C ASN A 1134 -24.53 -6.99 -62.49
N ALA A 1135 -24.74 -5.77 -62.00
CA ALA A 1135 -25.99 -5.03 -62.17
C ALA A 1135 -25.68 -3.53 -62.32
N GLY A 1136 -26.32 -2.86 -63.28
CA GLY A 1136 -26.08 -1.46 -63.59
C GLY A 1136 -25.10 -1.22 -64.74
N TYR A 1137 -24.66 0.02 -64.91
CA TYR A 1137 -23.85 0.47 -66.05
C TYR A 1137 -22.35 0.57 -65.73
N ILE A 1138 -21.47 0.41 -66.72
CA ILE A 1138 -20.04 0.75 -66.57
C ILE A 1138 -19.86 2.27 -66.32
N ILE A 1139 -20.57 3.11 -67.08
CA ILE A 1139 -20.64 4.57 -66.89
C ILE A 1139 -22.10 4.99 -67.01
N TYR A 1140 -22.57 5.84 -66.11
CA TYR A 1140 -23.83 6.56 -66.23
C TYR A 1140 -23.55 8.06 -66.15
N ASN A 1141 -23.91 8.82 -67.18
CA ASN A 1141 -23.66 10.26 -67.27
C ASN A 1141 -24.98 11.00 -67.56
N THR A 1142 -25.36 11.94 -66.70
CA THR A 1142 -26.60 12.73 -66.88
C THR A 1142 -26.38 14.06 -67.61
N GLY A 1143 -25.13 14.44 -67.90
CA GLY A 1143 -24.80 15.65 -68.65
C GLY A 1143 -24.36 15.41 -70.10
N SER A 1144 -24.07 16.51 -70.81
CA SER A 1144 -24.14 16.54 -72.28
C SER A 1144 -22.85 16.22 -73.05
N SER A 1145 -21.66 16.24 -72.43
CA SER A 1145 -20.42 15.86 -73.14
C SER A 1145 -19.29 15.36 -72.24
N ILE A 1146 -18.49 14.45 -72.79
CA ILE A 1146 -17.12 14.14 -72.35
C ILE A 1146 -16.21 14.91 -73.30
N VAL A 1147 -15.40 15.83 -72.79
CA VAL A 1147 -14.56 16.72 -73.59
C VAL A 1147 -13.10 16.29 -73.47
N LEU A 1148 -12.41 16.13 -74.61
CA LEU A 1148 -10.97 15.91 -74.66
C LEU A 1148 -10.30 17.02 -75.49
N THR A 1149 -9.31 17.69 -74.92
CA THR A 1149 -8.55 18.79 -75.54
C THR A 1149 -7.04 18.60 -75.34
N GLY A 1150 -6.23 19.28 -76.17
CA GLY A 1150 -4.77 19.17 -76.12
C GLY A 1150 -4.22 17.87 -76.74
N GLY A 1151 -2.94 17.90 -77.11
CA GLY A 1151 -2.25 16.72 -77.68
C GLY A 1151 -1.91 15.68 -76.60
N GLY A 1152 -1.98 14.39 -76.96
CA GLY A 1152 -1.66 13.26 -76.07
C GLY A 1152 -2.78 12.86 -75.10
N THR A 1153 -3.81 13.68 -74.94
CA THR A 1153 -4.96 13.41 -74.07
C THR A 1153 -5.74 12.19 -74.55
N THR A 1154 -5.99 11.21 -73.67
CA THR A 1154 -6.53 9.89 -74.03
C THR A 1154 -7.62 9.41 -73.07
N ALA A 1155 -8.77 8.95 -73.58
CA ALA A 1155 -9.71 8.14 -72.82
C ALA A 1155 -9.72 6.69 -73.35
N VAL A 1156 -9.60 5.71 -72.44
CA VAL A 1156 -9.58 4.28 -72.74
C VAL A 1156 -10.68 3.58 -71.97
N ILE A 1157 -11.70 3.07 -72.66
CA ILE A 1157 -12.73 2.20 -72.09
C ILE A 1157 -12.56 0.84 -72.78
N SER A 1158 -11.98 -0.15 -72.11
CA SER A 1158 -11.62 -1.43 -72.75
C SER A 1158 -11.80 -2.66 -71.86
N SER A 1159 -12.12 -3.80 -72.47
CA SER A 1159 -12.20 -5.12 -71.81
C SER A 1159 -13.15 -5.20 -70.59
N ASN A 1160 -14.09 -4.26 -70.42
CA ASN A 1160 -15.07 -4.31 -69.35
C ASN A 1160 -16.21 -5.27 -69.72
N THR A 1161 -16.68 -6.06 -68.75
CA THR A 1161 -17.88 -6.90 -68.87
C THR A 1161 -19.04 -6.24 -68.14
N GLN A 1162 -20.22 -6.23 -68.76
CA GLN A 1162 -21.48 -5.78 -68.15
C GLN A 1162 -22.52 -6.88 -68.37
N ALA A 1163 -23.19 -7.30 -67.30
CA ALA A 1163 -24.32 -8.21 -67.38
C ALA A 1163 -25.50 -7.56 -68.13
N LYS A 1164 -26.34 -8.41 -68.74
CA LYS A 1164 -27.34 -8.02 -69.72
C LYS A 1164 -28.64 -7.49 -69.09
#